data_AF-A0A9D8HYX4-F1
#
_entry.id   AF-A0A9D8HYX4-F1
#
_cell.length_a   1.000
_cell.length_b   1.000
_cell.length_c   1.000
_cell.angle_alpha   90.00
_cell.angle_beta   90.00
_cell.angle_gamma   90.00
#
_symmetry.space_group_name_H-M   'P 1'
#
loop_
_entity.id
_entity.type
_entity.pdbx_description
1 polymer ?
#
loop_
_entity_poly.entity_id
_entity_poly.type
_entity_poly.pdbx_seq_one_letter_code
_entity_poly.pdbx_strand_id
1 'polypeptide(L)'
;MVRNFVHASRRRSASQFLWFVGLVFAVAPLLRAQFSALPLRVFSENVQMGAEPRTTLVLGRDGMLYGATLLAGGTLKGTLFRMRTDGGDYRILHRFTSTEPDLGSSPYGRLLEAGDGHFYGTTYEGGPANRGVIYRLERGTWVFTVLHAFTGGTNDAAKPYGGLVEGSDGALYGTTFLGGASNRGSFFRIRKDGTGFAALKHFSDAPGDASQPTSTLLKGSDGRFYGTSYLGGASSIGTVFRIQEDGSGFTLLQSFTGQGGDGSYPFGGLIEGVDGLLYGTTSAGGQSQFGTLFKLGKDGSGYTLLHRFNTLEAGGHQPYGELFQARSGLLYGTTAFGGTNDQGTVFQIATNGTSYIIHRRFQGGLADGAVSYAGLAQDADGWLHGVAVTGGSVDSGLAFRMRPDGSGYSISHQFAGTEGEAASPYTALIEGRDGILYGTTFQGGHTNLGTIFRVNRDGGDYRILHSFSGPDGSQPYAGVIETRDGFLFGAAGGGGQRNAGTLFRLHKDGSGFAVLKHFEGTVQDGMIPFGRLLEADDGMIYGTTSGDVGTANYGTLFRLRPDGSAYQVLRTFSGTGGGGTQPFGGLVQGPGGWLYGTTAYRDATNNGTIFRVGKDGSGFSTLHAFGDRPEDGTFPFHGLTLASDGFLYGTTFSGGLTQHGTIFRIRPSSDNYEVLHRFRGGPVDGSLPSANAGLVEGKDGALYGVTYSGGVSNLGTVYRLAKGGGPVSILTHFTGNTRAGAQPYGGLTIARDGLIYGTTHSGAAGCGALFVLGPEATLAFSPPSNVRLLGPNGRRFSLQTSEDLSNPNGWRSLSELTIIEGVALYSDPAANGISQRFYRAVWKP
;
A
#
# COMPACT_ATOMS: atom_id res chain seq x y z
N MET A 1 67.61 -12.05 83.47
CA MET A 1 66.73 -10.92 83.82
C MET A 1 66.00 -10.52 82.54
N VAL A 2 64.73 -10.78 82.22
CA VAL A 2 63.61 -11.63 82.69
C VAL A 2 62.77 -11.85 81.39
N ARG A 3 62.94 -12.97 80.67
CA ARG A 3 62.02 -14.13 80.48
C ARG A 3 60.66 -13.81 79.81
N ASN A 4 60.10 -14.54 78.83
CA ASN A 4 60.51 -15.69 77.99
C ASN A 4 59.31 -16.09 77.06
N PHE A 5 59.60 -16.59 75.86
CA PHE A 5 59.01 -17.79 75.20
C PHE A 5 57.54 -17.90 74.70
N VAL A 6 57.44 -18.21 73.38
CA VAL A 6 56.83 -19.43 72.76
C VAL A 6 55.31 -19.59 72.52
N HIS A 7 55.03 -20.25 71.38
CA HIS A 7 53.84 -21.03 70.95
C HIS A 7 52.74 -21.31 71.99
N ALA A 8 51.47 -21.31 71.54
CA ALA A 8 50.74 -22.54 71.15
C ALA A 8 49.21 -22.33 71.04
N SER A 9 48.67 -22.75 69.88
CA SER A 9 47.45 -23.55 69.65
C SER A 9 46.08 -23.26 70.34
N ARG A 10 45.05 -23.37 69.46
CA ARG A 10 43.72 -24.02 69.61
C ARG A 10 42.50 -23.20 70.09
N ARG A 11 41.61 -23.04 69.09
CA ARG A 11 40.16 -23.31 69.01
C ARG A 11 39.15 -22.46 69.83
N ARG A 12 38.35 -21.75 69.02
CA ARG A 12 36.87 -21.60 69.01
C ARG A 12 36.20 -21.18 70.32
N SER A 13 35.54 -20.01 70.31
CA SER A 13 34.11 -19.88 69.98
C SER A 13 33.53 -18.53 70.43
N ALA A 14 32.60 -18.02 69.60
CA ALA A 14 31.46 -17.17 69.92
C ALA A 14 31.63 -15.68 70.28
N SER A 15 31.19 -14.88 69.30
CA SER A 15 30.17 -13.82 69.41
C SER A 15 30.51 -12.41 69.93
N GLN A 16 29.93 -11.44 69.19
CA GLN A 16 29.64 -10.03 69.48
C GLN A 16 30.79 -9.03 69.22
N PHE A 17 30.74 -8.36 68.06
CA PHE A 17 30.14 -7.03 67.83
C PHE A 17 31.03 -5.89 68.36
N LEU A 18 31.71 -5.18 67.45
CA LEU A 18 31.63 -3.71 67.36
C LEU A 18 32.25 -3.20 66.05
N TRP A 19 31.49 -2.30 65.43
CA TRP A 19 31.68 -1.43 64.26
C TRP A 19 33.08 -1.15 63.71
N PHE A 20 33.22 -1.29 62.38
CA PHE A 20 33.99 -0.36 61.54
C PHE A 20 33.28 -0.18 60.19
N VAL A 21 33.17 1.07 59.77
CA VAL A 21 32.65 1.54 58.48
C VAL A 21 33.49 0.96 57.34
N GLY A 22 32.85 0.19 56.45
CA GLY A 22 33.45 -0.35 55.24
C GLY A 22 32.59 0.00 54.03
N LEU A 23 32.96 1.10 53.37
CA LEU A 23 32.45 1.51 52.07
C LEU A 23 32.87 0.46 51.03
N VAL A 24 31.97 -0.47 50.68
CA VAL A 24 32.20 -1.41 49.57
C VAL A 24 31.66 -0.76 48.30
N PHE A 25 32.58 -0.30 47.45
CA PHE A 25 32.31 -0.08 46.04
C PHE A 25 31.85 -1.40 45.42
N ALA A 26 30.54 -1.58 45.25
CA ALA A 26 30.03 -2.54 44.30
C ALA A 26 30.26 -1.95 42.90
N VAL A 27 31.39 -2.32 42.28
CA VAL A 27 31.59 -2.16 40.85
C VAL A 27 30.57 -3.09 40.18
N ALA A 28 29.42 -2.54 39.81
CA ALA A 28 28.57 -3.18 38.82
C ALA A 28 29.38 -3.27 37.52
N PRO A 29 29.49 -4.45 36.88
CA PRO A 29 29.98 -4.46 35.51
C PRO A 29 29.01 -3.60 34.70
N LEU A 30 29.54 -2.55 34.07
CA LEU A 30 28.88 -1.84 32.99
C LEU A 30 28.53 -2.88 31.92
N LEU A 31 27.31 -3.43 31.99
CA LEU A 31 26.70 -4.12 30.88
C LEU A 31 26.71 -3.12 29.72
N ARG A 32 27.62 -3.31 28.77
CA ARG A 32 27.51 -2.65 27.45
C ARG A 32 26.15 -3.06 26.93
N ALA A 33 25.25 -2.10 26.74
CA ALA A 33 23.96 -2.36 26.12
C ALA A 33 24.21 -3.08 24.78
N GLN A 34 23.75 -4.32 24.66
CA GLN A 34 23.78 -5.04 23.39
C GLN A 34 22.74 -4.37 22.48
N PHE A 35 23.21 -3.88 21.33
CA PHE A 35 22.32 -3.39 20.27
C PHE A 35 21.93 -4.57 19.41
N SER A 36 20.66 -4.64 19.00
CA SER A 36 20.21 -5.61 18.01
C SER A 36 19.31 -4.95 16.98
N ALA A 37 19.40 -5.43 15.74
CA ALA A 37 18.46 -5.08 14.70
C ALA A 37 17.17 -5.85 14.92
N LEU A 38 16.07 -5.11 15.13
CA LEU A 38 14.75 -5.68 15.33
C LEU A 38 13.89 -5.44 14.09
N PRO A 39 13.07 -6.42 13.63
CA PRO A 39 12.10 -6.19 12.57
C PRO A 39 11.21 -5.00 12.93
N LEU A 40 11.06 -4.09 11.99
CA LEU A 40 9.96 -3.14 11.95
C LEU A 40 8.86 -3.67 11.01
N ARG A 41 9.26 -4.20 9.85
CA ARG A 41 8.39 -4.84 8.87
C ARG A 41 9.18 -5.90 8.11
N VAL A 42 8.60 -7.08 7.94
CA VAL A 42 9.12 -8.12 7.04
C VAL A 42 8.22 -8.14 5.81
N PHE A 43 8.83 -8.07 4.63
CA PHE A 43 8.11 -8.16 3.36
C PHE A 43 7.91 -9.62 2.96
N SER A 44 6.82 -9.91 2.24
CA SER A 44 6.37 -11.24 1.84
C SER A 44 5.76 -11.24 0.43
N GLU A 45 5.56 -12.41 -0.17
CA GLU A 45 4.99 -12.51 -1.50
C GLU A 45 3.46 -12.29 -1.50
N ASN A 46 3.04 -11.21 -2.18
CA ASN A 46 1.69 -10.92 -2.66
C ASN A 46 0.56 -10.73 -1.61
N VAL A 47 0.03 -9.50 -1.53
CA VAL A 47 -1.28 -9.21 -0.94
C VAL A 47 -2.36 -9.44 -2.00
N GLN A 48 -3.31 -10.33 -1.73
CA GLN A 48 -4.49 -10.48 -2.59
C GLN A 48 -5.38 -9.22 -2.45
N MET A 49 -5.56 -8.51 -3.57
CA MET A 49 -6.36 -7.29 -3.69
C MET A 49 -7.62 -7.57 -4.49
N GLY A 50 -8.65 -6.73 -4.40
CA GLY A 50 -9.84 -6.92 -5.24
C GLY A 50 -9.56 -6.75 -6.75
N ALA A 51 -10.24 -7.50 -7.61
CA ALA A 51 -10.31 -7.33 -9.07
C ALA A 51 -11.75 -7.51 -9.61
N GLU A 52 -11.96 -7.06 -10.85
CA GLU A 52 -13.26 -7.08 -11.53
C GLU A 52 -14.35 -6.37 -10.72
N PRO A 53 -14.26 -5.03 -10.54
CA PRO A 53 -15.34 -4.27 -9.94
C PRO A 53 -16.57 -4.28 -10.87
N ARG A 54 -17.63 -4.99 -10.49
CA ARG A 54 -18.88 -5.09 -11.28
C ARG A 54 -20.08 -4.37 -10.68
N THR A 55 -19.97 -3.92 -9.44
CA THR A 55 -21.09 -3.29 -8.74
C THR A 55 -21.01 -1.78 -8.84
N THR A 56 -22.16 -1.13 -8.99
CA THR A 56 -22.25 0.33 -8.94
C THR A 56 -21.67 0.83 -7.61
N LEU A 57 -20.76 1.79 -7.68
CA LEU A 57 -20.20 2.43 -6.49
C LEU A 57 -21.30 3.14 -5.70
N VAL A 58 -21.18 3.11 -4.38
CA VAL A 58 -22.09 3.78 -3.46
C VAL A 58 -21.34 4.95 -2.85
N LEU A 59 -21.84 6.16 -3.05
CA LEU A 59 -21.38 7.32 -2.30
C LEU A 59 -22.01 7.27 -0.92
N GLY A 60 -21.20 6.99 0.10
CA GLY A 60 -21.66 6.97 1.47
C GLY A 60 -21.89 8.36 2.03
N ARG A 61 -22.58 8.44 3.18
CA ARG A 61 -22.89 9.72 3.86
C ARG A 61 -21.65 10.48 4.36
N ASP A 62 -20.47 9.86 4.38
CA ASP A 62 -19.19 10.51 4.69
C ASP A 62 -18.46 11.05 3.45
N GLY A 63 -19.06 10.94 2.26
CA GLY A 63 -18.44 11.34 1.00
C GLY A 63 -17.41 10.36 0.46
N MET A 64 -17.26 9.17 1.05
CA MET A 64 -16.42 8.10 0.51
C MET A 64 -17.20 7.24 -0.49
N LEU A 65 -16.49 6.65 -1.45
CA LEU A 65 -17.02 5.64 -2.35
C LEU A 65 -16.82 4.25 -1.76
N TYR A 66 -17.85 3.42 -1.85
CA TYR A 66 -17.86 2.03 -1.42
C TYR A 66 -18.22 1.13 -2.59
N GLY A 67 -17.61 -0.05 -2.63
CA GLY A 67 -17.87 -1.00 -3.71
C GLY A 67 -17.41 -2.41 -3.36
N ALA A 68 -17.60 -3.29 -4.34
CA ALA A 68 -17.19 -4.67 -4.24
C ALA A 68 -16.47 -5.13 -5.51
N THR A 69 -15.54 -6.06 -5.35
CA THR A 69 -14.80 -6.73 -6.42
C THR A 69 -15.10 -8.23 -6.35
N LEU A 70 -15.03 -8.94 -7.47
CA LEU A 70 -15.57 -10.31 -7.55
C LEU A 70 -14.52 -11.41 -7.55
N LEU A 71 -13.37 -11.16 -8.15
CA LEU A 71 -12.32 -12.15 -8.34
C LEU A 71 -10.97 -11.48 -8.11
N ALA A 72 -9.95 -12.27 -7.79
CA ALA A 72 -8.60 -11.75 -7.57
C ALA A 72 -7.51 -12.81 -7.72
N GLY A 73 -7.85 -13.99 -8.27
CA GLY A 73 -6.93 -15.12 -8.35
C GLY A 73 -6.65 -15.78 -6.99
N GLY A 74 -6.11 -16.99 -7.03
CA GLY A 74 -5.76 -17.76 -5.83
C GLY A 74 -6.97 -18.04 -4.91
N THR A 75 -6.80 -17.72 -3.62
CA THR A 75 -7.78 -17.98 -2.55
C THR A 75 -8.83 -16.87 -2.40
N LEU A 76 -8.67 -15.70 -3.01
CA LEU A 76 -9.60 -14.57 -2.85
C LEU A 76 -10.78 -14.70 -3.84
N LYS A 77 -12.01 -14.63 -3.30
CA LYS A 77 -13.30 -14.79 -4.00
C LYS A 77 -14.17 -13.53 -3.93
N GLY A 78 -13.53 -12.38 -3.73
CA GLY A 78 -14.14 -11.05 -3.73
C GLY A 78 -13.65 -10.18 -2.58
N THR A 79 -13.85 -8.87 -2.69
CA THR A 79 -13.57 -7.92 -1.60
C THR A 79 -14.67 -6.89 -1.48
N LEU A 80 -14.81 -6.33 -0.28
CA LEU A 80 -15.52 -5.07 -0.05
C LEU A 80 -14.47 -3.99 0.19
N PHE A 81 -14.62 -2.84 -0.44
CA PHE A 81 -13.64 -1.76 -0.32
C PHE A 81 -14.30 -0.40 -0.11
N ARG A 82 -13.48 0.55 0.33
CA ARG A 82 -13.77 1.98 0.28
C ARG A 82 -12.63 2.74 -0.37
N MET A 83 -12.92 3.94 -0.87
CA MET A 83 -11.92 4.92 -1.33
C MET A 83 -12.52 6.34 -1.30
N ARG A 84 -11.67 7.36 -1.37
CA ARG A 84 -12.11 8.73 -1.64
C ARG A 84 -12.58 8.88 -3.08
N THR A 85 -13.29 9.97 -3.38
CA THR A 85 -13.75 10.30 -4.74
C THR A 85 -12.63 10.59 -5.74
N ASP A 86 -11.41 10.87 -5.26
CA ASP A 86 -10.19 10.96 -6.07
C ASP A 86 -9.41 9.63 -6.14
N GLY A 87 -9.88 8.58 -5.45
CA GLY A 87 -9.25 7.26 -5.35
C GLY A 87 -8.21 7.12 -4.24
N GLY A 88 -7.90 8.19 -3.50
CA GLY A 88 -7.05 8.13 -2.31
C GLY A 88 -7.70 7.35 -1.16
N ASP A 89 -6.90 6.95 -0.16
CA ASP A 89 -7.35 6.13 0.98
C ASP A 89 -8.13 4.85 0.58
N TYR A 90 -7.75 4.21 -0.53
CA TYR A 90 -8.31 2.91 -0.89
C TYR A 90 -8.01 1.89 0.23
N ARG A 91 -9.06 1.22 0.72
CA ARG A 91 -8.93 0.18 1.75
C ARG A 91 -9.89 -0.97 1.45
N ILE A 92 -9.36 -2.18 1.57
CA ILE A 92 -10.18 -3.38 1.67
C ILE A 92 -10.75 -3.46 3.09
N LEU A 93 -12.06 -3.52 3.18
CA LEU A 93 -12.83 -3.63 4.41
C LEU A 93 -13.09 -5.09 4.79
N HIS A 94 -13.28 -5.95 3.79
CA HIS A 94 -13.47 -7.39 3.99
C HIS A 94 -12.98 -8.17 2.76
N ARG A 95 -12.45 -9.38 3.01
CA ARG A 95 -11.98 -10.31 1.97
C ARG A 95 -12.78 -11.61 2.06
N PHE A 96 -13.44 -11.99 0.98
CA PHE A 96 -14.09 -13.28 0.84
C PHE A 96 -13.06 -14.29 0.37
N THR A 97 -12.83 -15.38 1.10
CA THR A 97 -11.75 -16.33 0.77
C THR A 97 -12.25 -17.76 0.66
N SER A 98 -11.59 -18.57 -0.17
CA SER A 98 -11.87 -20.01 -0.26
C SER A 98 -11.48 -20.78 1.00
N THR A 99 -10.70 -20.17 1.90
CA THR A 99 -10.36 -20.74 3.21
C THR A 99 -11.44 -20.49 4.26
N GLU A 100 -12.34 -19.53 4.02
CA GLU A 100 -13.49 -19.21 4.86
C GLU A 100 -14.79 -19.24 4.02
N PRO A 101 -15.13 -20.38 3.38
CA PRO A 101 -16.22 -20.45 2.41
C PRO A 101 -17.58 -20.11 3.01
N ASP A 102 -17.75 -20.27 4.33
CA ASP A 102 -18.99 -20.00 5.05
C ASP A 102 -19.31 -18.50 5.15
N LEU A 103 -18.34 -17.61 4.90
CA LEU A 103 -18.54 -16.15 4.95
C LEU A 103 -19.10 -15.55 3.65
N GLY A 104 -19.21 -16.35 2.59
CA GLY A 104 -19.70 -15.92 1.28
C GLY A 104 -18.61 -15.71 0.24
N SER A 105 -19.02 -15.55 -1.02
CA SER A 105 -18.15 -15.26 -2.17
C SER A 105 -18.95 -14.62 -3.32
N SER A 106 -18.26 -13.91 -4.21
CA SER A 106 -18.85 -13.26 -5.38
C SER A 106 -19.94 -12.24 -5.00
N PRO A 107 -19.57 -11.11 -4.35
CA PRO A 107 -20.51 -10.07 -3.93
C PRO A 107 -21.05 -9.26 -5.13
N TYR A 108 -21.99 -9.83 -5.90
CA TYR A 108 -22.62 -9.19 -7.07
C TYR A 108 -23.61 -8.07 -6.69
N GLY A 109 -24.19 -8.12 -5.50
CA GLY A 109 -25.16 -7.14 -5.06
C GLY A 109 -24.52 -5.78 -4.77
N ARG A 110 -25.18 -4.69 -5.19
CA ARG A 110 -24.82 -3.34 -4.76
C ARG A 110 -24.87 -3.26 -3.23
N LEU A 111 -23.85 -2.66 -2.63
CA LEU A 111 -23.78 -2.45 -1.18
C LEU A 111 -24.84 -1.42 -0.75
N LEU A 112 -25.46 -1.62 0.40
CA LEU A 112 -26.45 -0.71 0.98
C LEU A 112 -25.88 -0.06 2.24
N GLU A 113 -25.77 1.28 2.27
CA GLU A 113 -25.65 1.99 3.55
C GLU A 113 -27.05 2.21 4.13
N ALA A 114 -27.41 1.46 5.18
CA ALA A 114 -28.74 1.54 5.78
C ALA A 114 -28.88 2.76 6.72
N GLY A 115 -30.09 2.98 7.25
CA GLY A 115 -30.44 4.08 8.15
C GLY A 115 -29.71 4.07 9.49
N ASP A 116 -29.16 2.92 9.91
CA ASP A 116 -28.30 2.80 11.10
C ASP A 116 -26.81 3.11 10.82
N GLY A 117 -26.49 3.51 9.59
CA GLY A 117 -25.13 3.86 9.17
C GLY A 117 -24.21 2.66 8.91
N HIS A 118 -24.70 1.43 9.02
CA HIS A 118 -23.95 0.22 8.71
C HIS A 118 -24.13 -0.18 7.24
N PHE A 119 -23.22 -1.00 6.74
CA PHE A 119 -23.29 -1.51 5.37
C PHE A 119 -23.87 -2.92 5.34
N TYR A 120 -24.72 -3.19 4.37
CA TYR A 120 -25.38 -4.48 4.17
C TYR A 120 -25.26 -4.90 2.73
N GLY A 121 -25.18 -6.20 2.51
CA GLY A 121 -25.12 -6.74 1.17
C GLY A 121 -25.32 -8.24 1.12
N THR A 122 -25.15 -8.77 -0.07
CA THR A 122 -25.37 -10.18 -0.40
C THR A 122 -24.17 -10.73 -1.16
N THR A 123 -23.96 -12.04 -1.04
CA THR A 123 -23.01 -12.79 -1.86
C THR A 123 -23.75 -13.83 -2.68
N TYR A 124 -23.37 -14.02 -3.94
CA TYR A 124 -24.03 -14.99 -4.82
C TYR A 124 -23.72 -16.44 -4.43
N GLU A 125 -22.52 -16.67 -3.90
CA GLU A 125 -22.00 -17.98 -3.49
C GLU A 125 -21.41 -17.93 -2.08
N GLY A 126 -20.90 -19.08 -1.62
CA GLY A 126 -20.45 -19.31 -0.25
C GLY A 126 -21.61 -19.58 0.72
N GLY A 127 -21.31 -19.56 2.01
CA GLY A 127 -22.17 -20.13 3.04
C GLY A 127 -22.10 -21.67 3.05
N PRO A 128 -22.63 -22.33 4.09
CA PRO A 128 -22.49 -23.79 4.26
C PRO A 128 -23.07 -24.62 3.11
N ALA A 129 -24.06 -24.09 2.39
CA ALA A 129 -24.67 -24.74 1.21
C ALA A 129 -24.13 -24.24 -0.13
N ASN A 130 -23.15 -23.34 -0.14
CA ASN A 130 -22.65 -22.62 -1.33
C ASN A 130 -23.78 -21.93 -2.14
N ARG A 131 -24.71 -21.29 -1.42
CA ARG A 131 -25.89 -20.62 -1.99
C ARG A 131 -25.99 -19.13 -1.62
N GLY A 132 -24.89 -18.56 -1.11
CA GLY A 132 -24.82 -17.15 -0.79
C GLY A 132 -25.14 -16.84 0.67
N VAL A 133 -24.79 -15.63 1.08
CA VAL A 133 -25.14 -15.08 2.40
C VAL A 133 -25.72 -13.67 2.29
N ILE A 134 -26.46 -13.27 3.32
CA ILE A 134 -26.74 -11.87 3.67
C ILE A 134 -25.75 -11.49 4.75
N TYR A 135 -25.08 -10.34 4.60
CA TYR A 135 -24.09 -9.88 5.56
C TYR A 135 -24.32 -8.44 6.00
N ARG A 136 -23.72 -8.12 7.14
CA ARG A 136 -23.54 -6.77 7.68
C ARG A 136 -22.05 -6.49 7.84
N LEU A 137 -21.67 -5.26 7.57
CA LEU A 137 -20.35 -4.70 7.81
C LEU A 137 -20.49 -3.45 8.69
N GLU A 138 -19.93 -3.52 9.91
CA GLU A 138 -20.07 -2.45 10.89
C GLU A 138 -19.20 -1.24 10.56
N ARG A 139 -19.79 -0.06 10.46
CA ARG A 139 -19.02 1.14 10.13
C ARG A 139 -18.13 1.54 11.30
N GLY A 140 -16.87 1.88 11.00
CA GLY A 140 -15.87 2.29 11.99
C GLY A 140 -14.98 1.13 12.44
N THR A 141 -15.58 0.03 12.91
CA THR A 141 -14.84 -1.19 13.30
C THR A 141 -14.58 -2.12 12.11
N TRP A 142 -15.41 -2.06 11.07
CA TRP A 142 -15.40 -2.94 9.88
C TRP A 142 -15.54 -4.41 10.23
N VAL A 143 -16.25 -4.72 11.33
CA VAL A 143 -16.58 -6.09 11.70
C VAL A 143 -17.58 -6.64 10.69
N PHE A 144 -17.23 -7.77 10.07
CA PHE A 144 -18.09 -8.51 9.14
C PHE A 144 -18.92 -9.53 9.91
N THR A 145 -20.22 -9.61 9.60
CA THR A 145 -21.14 -10.57 10.22
C THR A 145 -22.06 -11.16 9.16
N VAL A 146 -22.11 -12.50 9.09
CA VAL A 146 -23.16 -13.20 8.33
C VAL A 146 -24.45 -13.10 9.13
N LEU A 147 -25.48 -12.49 8.53
CA LEU A 147 -26.82 -12.38 9.11
C LEU A 147 -27.68 -13.59 8.77
N HIS A 148 -27.49 -14.15 7.57
CA HIS A 148 -28.23 -15.30 7.09
C HIS A 148 -27.42 -16.03 6.01
N ALA A 149 -27.36 -17.35 6.08
CA ALA A 149 -26.76 -18.18 5.04
C ALA A 149 -27.84 -19.00 4.36
N PHE A 150 -28.02 -18.78 3.05
CA PHE A 150 -29.09 -19.46 2.31
C PHE A 150 -28.79 -20.95 2.19
N THR A 151 -29.79 -21.80 2.45
CA THR A 151 -29.67 -23.26 2.31
C THR A 151 -30.34 -23.81 1.06
N GLY A 152 -31.21 -23.05 0.40
CA GLY A 152 -31.98 -23.54 -0.75
C GLY A 152 -33.41 -23.92 -0.44
N GLY A 153 -34.07 -24.51 -1.44
CA GLY A 153 -35.40 -25.09 -1.30
C GLY A 153 -36.53 -24.05 -1.22
N THR A 154 -37.70 -24.53 -0.81
CA THR A 154 -38.93 -23.71 -0.72
C THR A 154 -38.82 -22.64 0.36
N ASN A 155 -38.25 -22.94 1.52
CA ASN A 155 -38.32 -22.04 2.67
C ASN A 155 -37.13 -21.09 2.79
N ASP A 156 -36.04 -21.29 2.05
CA ASP A 156 -34.78 -20.62 2.33
C ASP A 156 -33.97 -20.17 1.10
N ALA A 157 -34.68 -19.82 0.01
CA ALA A 157 -34.20 -19.11 -1.19
C ALA A 157 -32.80 -19.54 -1.70
N ALA A 158 -32.15 -18.87 -2.65
CA ALA A 158 -30.75 -19.19 -3.02
C ALA A 158 -30.12 -18.20 -4.01
N LYS A 159 -28.82 -17.97 -3.86
CA LYS A 159 -28.00 -17.20 -4.80
C LYS A 159 -28.54 -15.79 -5.05
N PRO A 160 -28.54 -14.91 -4.03
CA PRO A 160 -28.90 -13.50 -4.24
C PRO A 160 -27.94 -12.86 -5.25
N TYR A 161 -28.51 -12.30 -6.32
CA TYR A 161 -27.73 -11.58 -7.35
C TYR A 161 -27.78 -10.06 -7.11
N GLY A 162 -28.99 -9.54 -6.89
CA GLY A 162 -29.22 -8.13 -6.56
C GLY A 162 -28.79 -7.78 -5.13
N GLY A 163 -28.62 -6.47 -4.88
CA GLY A 163 -28.39 -5.92 -3.55
C GLY A 163 -29.66 -5.90 -2.69
N LEU A 164 -29.53 -5.28 -1.50
CA LEU A 164 -30.63 -5.11 -0.55
C LEU A 164 -31.19 -3.68 -0.62
N VAL A 165 -32.43 -3.53 -0.19
CA VAL A 165 -33.08 -2.24 0.06
C VAL A 165 -33.71 -2.22 1.45
N GLU A 166 -33.67 -1.08 2.12
CA GLU A 166 -34.29 -0.91 3.44
C GLU A 166 -35.77 -0.49 3.30
N GLY A 167 -36.66 -1.28 3.89
CA GLY A 167 -38.10 -1.01 3.93
C GLY A 167 -38.47 0.07 4.96
N SER A 168 -39.74 0.41 4.98
CA SER A 168 -40.28 1.46 5.87
C SER A 168 -40.35 1.00 7.32
N ASP A 169 -40.40 -0.32 7.51
CA ASP A 169 -40.31 -1.00 8.80
C ASP A 169 -38.87 -1.15 9.33
N GLY A 170 -37.86 -0.67 8.59
CA GLY A 170 -36.44 -0.79 8.93
C GLY A 170 -35.84 -2.19 8.70
N ALA A 171 -36.58 -3.11 8.08
CA ALA A 171 -36.05 -4.40 7.65
C ALA A 171 -35.37 -4.30 6.28
N LEU A 172 -34.56 -5.31 5.96
CA LEU A 172 -33.88 -5.46 4.69
C LEU A 172 -34.70 -6.37 3.77
N TYR A 173 -34.82 -5.95 2.53
CA TYR A 173 -35.55 -6.64 1.48
C TYR A 173 -34.65 -6.89 0.30
N GLY A 174 -34.91 -7.99 -0.40
CA GLY A 174 -34.16 -8.34 -1.59
C GLY A 174 -34.80 -9.49 -2.35
N THR A 175 -34.12 -9.89 -3.41
CA THR A 175 -34.53 -11.02 -4.23
C THR A 175 -33.39 -12.00 -4.44
N THR A 176 -33.74 -13.26 -4.62
CA THR A 176 -32.77 -14.31 -4.97
C THR A 176 -32.94 -14.78 -6.41
N PHE A 177 -31.84 -15.12 -7.08
CA PHE A 177 -31.87 -15.61 -8.46
C PHE A 177 -32.43 -17.04 -8.55
N LEU A 178 -32.17 -17.87 -7.54
CA LEU A 178 -32.63 -19.25 -7.42
C LEU A 178 -33.35 -19.49 -6.07
N GLY A 179 -33.76 -20.74 -5.84
CA GLY A 179 -34.55 -21.12 -4.68
C GLY A 179 -36.04 -20.81 -4.83
N GLY A 180 -36.81 -21.06 -3.78
CA GLY A 180 -38.27 -21.08 -3.83
C GLY A 180 -38.82 -22.36 -4.48
N ALA A 181 -40.14 -22.52 -4.48
CA ALA A 181 -40.82 -23.74 -4.90
C ALA A 181 -40.48 -24.21 -6.33
N SER A 182 -40.25 -23.28 -7.25
CA SER A 182 -39.90 -23.57 -8.64
C SER A 182 -38.41 -23.39 -8.95
N ASN A 183 -37.58 -23.10 -7.94
CA ASN A 183 -36.16 -22.75 -8.11
C ASN A 183 -35.95 -21.58 -9.09
N ARG A 184 -36.84 -20.56 -9.03
CA ARG A 184 -36.84 -19.35 -9.87
C ARG A 184 -36.66 -18.05 -9.09
N GLY A 185 -36.26 -18.17 -7.82
CA GLY A 185 -36.03 -17.01 -6.98
C GLY A 185 -37.15 -16.77 -5.99
N SER A 186 -36.90 -15.88 -5.05
CA SER A 186 -37.90 -15.41 -4.10
C SER A 186 -37.65 -13.95 -3.72
N PHE A 187 -38.72 -13.24 -3.41
CA PHE A 187 -38.68 -11.97 -2.67
C PHE A 187 -38.66 -12.30 -1.18
N PHE A 188 -37.72 -11.73 -0.44
CA PHE A 188 -37.52 -12.03 0.98
C PHE A 188 -37.39 -10.76 1.82
N ARG A 189 -37.55 -10.96 3.13
CA ARG A 189 -37.36 -9.96 4.18
C ARG A 189 -36.49 -10.53 5.29
N ILE A 190 -35.65 -9.70 5.91
CA ILE A 190 -34.89 -10.03 7.12
C ILE A 190 -34.67 -8.78 7.97
N ARG A 191 -34.62 -8.90 9.30
CA ARG A 191 -34.22 -7.77 10.15
C ARG A 191 -32.70 -7.54 10.08
N LYS A 192 -32.27 -6.31 10.38
CA LYS A 192 -30.85 -5.91 10.38
C LYS A 192 -29.99 -6.60 11.44
N ASP A 193 -30.62 -7.27 12.41
CA ASP A 193 -29.99 -8.13 13.41
C ASP A 193 -29.89 -9.60 12.97
N GLY A 194 -30.35 -9.94 11.76
CA GLY A 194 -30.35 -11.29 11.20
C GLY A 194 -31.57 -12.13 11.60
N THR A 195 -32.46 -11.64 12.45
CA THR A 195 -33.65 -12.39 12.86
C THR A 195 -34.81 -12.23 11.85
N GLY A 196 -35.76 -13.17 11.90
CA GLY A 196 -37.02 -13.04 11.17
C GLY A 196 -36.87 -13.06 9.65
N PHE A 197 -35.91 -13.82 9.13
CA PHE A 197 -35.85 -14.13 7.71
C PHE A 197 -37.14 -14.82 7.26
N ALA A 198 -37.71 -14.34 6.15
CA ALA A 198 -38.87 -14.95 5.51
C ALA A 198 -38.81 -14.75 3.99
N ALA A 199 -38.99 -15.84 3.23
CA ALA A 199 -39.34 -15.76 1.82
C ALA A 199 -40.85 -15.44 1.71
N LEU A 200 -41.18 -14.24 1.23
CA LEU A 200 -42.54 -13.71 1.21
C LEU A 200 -43.28 -13.99 -0.11
N LYS A 201 -42.55 -14.14 -1.22
CA LYS A 201 -43.09 -14.55 -2.53
C LYS A 201 -42.09 -15.45 -3.24
N HIS A 202 -42.54 -16.61 -3.70
CA HIS A 202 -41.77 -17.48 -4.59
C HIS A 202 -42.11 -17.17 -6.05
N PHE A 203 -41.08 -17.01 -6.86
CA PHE A 203 -41.19 -16.78 -8.30
C PHE A 203 -41.31 -18.12 -9.05
N SER A 204 -41.83 -18.06 -10.28
CA SER A 204 -42.09 -19.24 -11.12
C SER A 204 -42.02 -18.90 -12.61
N ASP A 205 -42.01 -19.92 -13.47
CA ASP A 205 -42.08 -19.72 -14.92
C ASP A 205 -43.53 -19.59 -15.43
N ALA A 206 -44.50 -19.35 -14.55
CA ALA A 206 -45.87 -19.13 -14.96
C ALA A 206 -45.99 -17.83 -15.80
N PRO A 207 -46.84 -17.77 -16.84
CA PRO A 207 -46.94 -16.60 -17.73
C PRO A 207 -47.24 -15.26 -17.04
N GLY A 208 -47.87 -15.30 -15.86
CA GLY A 208 -48.21 -14.12 -15.05
C GLY A 208 -47.24 -13.85 -13.90
N ASP A 209 -46.06 -14.48 -13.89
CA ASP A 209 -45.07 -14.38 -12.81
C ASP A 209 -43.71 -13.90 -13.32
N ALA A 210 -42.88 -13.41 -12.39
CA ALA A 210 -41.48 -13.10 -12.63
C ALA A 210 -40.64 -14.36 -12.41
N SER A 211 -39.45 -14.43 -13.03
CA SER A 211 -38.52 -15.55 -12.88
C SER A 211 -37.07 -15.06 -12.93
N GLN A 212 -36.25 -15.53 -11.99
CA GLN A 212 -34.83 -15.19 -11.87
C GLN A 212 -34.54 -13.68 -11.81
N PRO A 213 -34.99 -12.98 -10.74
CA PRO A 213 -34.66 -11.58 -10.53
C PRO A 213 -33.14 -11.37 -10.35
N THR A 214 -32.59 -10.37 -11.05
CA THR A 214 -31.14 -10.09 -11.09
C THR A 214 -30.74 -8.74 -10.50
N SER A 215 -31.68 -7.81 -10.31
CA SER A 215 -31.36 -6.45 -9.89
C SER A 215 -31.66 -6.17 -8.42
N THR A 216 -31.07 -5.11 -7.88
CA THR A 216 -31.50 -4.51 -6.61
C THR A 216 -32.91 -3.95 -6.79
N LEU A 217 -33.79 -4.18 -5.82
CA LEU A 217 -35.13 -3.61 -5.82
C LEU A 217 -35.08 -2.09 -5.63
N LEU A 218 -35.95 -1.39 -6.35
CA LEU A 218 -36.25 0.02 -6.14
C LEU A 218 -37.40 0.14 -5.15
N LYS A 219 -37.20 0.88 -4.06
CA LYS A 219 -38.30 1.33 -3.21
C LYS A 219 -38.87 2.62 -3.78
N GLY A 220 -40.07 2.55 -4.34
CA GLY A 220 -40.74 3.73 -4.89
C GLY A 220 -41.25 4.67 -3.81
N SER A 221 -41.48 5.92 -4.21
CA SER A 221 -42.05 6.97 -3.36
C SER A 221 -43.48 6.66 -2.86
N ASP A 222 -44.15 5.67 -3.45
CA ASP A 222 -45.46 5.18 -3.03
C ASP A 222 -45.37 4.02 -2.01
N GLY A 223 -44.17 3.69 -1.54
CA GLY A 223 -43.92 2.65 -0.54
C GLY A 223 -43.88 1.22 -1.09
N ARG A 224 -43.99 1.02 -2.41
CA ARG A 224 -43.91 -0.31 -3.04
C ARG A 224 -42.49 -0.62 -3.51
N PHE A 225 -42.20 -1.90 -3.66
CA PHE A 225 -40.97 -2.35 -4.30
C PHE A 225 -41.19 -2.65 -5.78
N TYR A 226 -40.23 -2.25 -6.59
CA TYR A 226 -40.19 -2.46 -8.03
C TYR A 226 -38.91 -3.21 -8.39
N GLY A 227 -39.03 -4.15 -9.32
CA GLY A 227 -37.90 -4.97 -9.73
C GLY A 227 -38.00 -5.43 -11.16
N THR A 228 -36.87 -5.91 -11.67
CA THR A 228 -36.74 -6.55 -12.97
C THR A 228 -36.42 -8.03 -12.79
N SER A 229 -36.87 -8.85 -13.73
CA SER A 229 -36.53 -10.27 -13.77
C SER A 229 -36.00 -10.68 -15.13
N TYR A 230 -34.89 -11.44 -15.13
CA TYR A 230 -34.22 -11.84 -16.36
C TYR A 230 -35.11 -12.71 -17.25
N LEU A 231 -35.92 -13.58 -16.62
CA LEU A 231 -36.93 -14.42 -17.28
C LEU A 231 -38.33 -14.15 -16.70
N GLY A 232 -39.31 -14.94 -17.14
CA GLY A 232 -40.71 -14.83 -16.72
C GLY A 232 -41.55 -14.06 -17.72
N GLY A 233 -42.83 -13.85 -17.37
CA GLY A 233 -43.82 -13.30 -18.28
C GLY A 233 -44.26 -14.29 -19.37
N ALA A 234 -45.17 -13.86 -20.24
CA ALA A 234 -45.80 -14.74 -21.23
C ALA A 234 -44.82 -15.33 -22.27
N SER A 235 -43.70 -14.65 -22.51
CA SER A 235 -42.67 -15.08 -23.48
C SER A 235 -41.40 -15.60 -22.81
N SER A 236 -41.33 -15.66 -21.47
CA SER A 236 -40.15 -16.13 -20.72
C SER A 236 -38.85 -15.39 -21.03
N ILE A 237 -38.92 -14.10 -21.39
CA ILE A 237 -37.76 -13.26 -21.73
C ILE A 237 -37.66 -11.99 -20.88
N GLY A 238 -38.37 -11.98 -19.75
CA GLY A 238 -38.17 -11.01 -18.68
C GLY A 238 -39.40 -10.18 -18.36
N THR A 239 -39.39 -9.61 -17.16
CA THR A 239 -40.50 -8.78 -16.66
C THR A 239 -40.03 -7.55 -15.89
N VAL A 240 -40.95 -6.58 -15.78
CA VAL A 240 -40.94 -5.57 -14.72
C VAL A 240 -42.11 -5.89 -13.80
N PHE A 241 -41.89 -5.88 -12.49
CA PHE A 241 -42.93 -6.16 -11.49
C PHE A 241 -42.94 -5.15 -10.36
N ARG A 242 -44.06 -5.13 -9.63
CA ARG A 242 -44.17 -4.49 -8.31
C ARG A 242 -44.67 -5.46 -7.26
N ILE A 243 -44.32 -5.20 -5.99
CA ILE A 243 -44.75 -5.98 -4.83
C ILE A 243 -44.78 -5.11 -3.56
N GLN A 244 -45.63 -5.44 -2.60
CA GLN A 244 -45.69 -4.79 -1.30
C GLN A 244 -44.60 -5.31 -0.35
N GLU A 245 -44.29 -4.55 0.71
CA GLU A 245 -43.32 -4.96 1.74
C GLU A 245 -43.70 -6.28 2.43
N ASP A 246 -44.99 -6.63 2.52
CA ASP A 246 -45.47 -7.89 3.10
C ASP A 246 -45.49 -9.07 2.10
N GLY A 247 -45.06 -8.84 0.85
CA GLY A 247 -45.08 -9.82 -0.23
C GLY A 247 -46.43 -9.95 -0.95
N SER A 248 -47.46 -9.25 -0.48
CA SER A 248 -48.76 -9.21 -1.16
C SER A 248 -48.75 -8.28 -2.38
N GLY A 249 -49.84 -8.31 -3.16
CA GLY A 249 -50.04 -7.36 -4.25
C GLY A 249 -49.03 -7.48 -5.40
N PHE A 250 -48.36 -8.61 -5.54
CA PHE A 250 -47.47 -8.87 -6.68
C PHE A 250 -48.20 -8.64 -8.01
N THR A 251 -47.64 -7.81 -8.87
CA THR A 251 -48.22 -7.47 -10.19
C THR A 251 -47.09 -7.34 -11.21
N LEU A 252 -47.22 -8.00 -12.36
CA LEU A 252 -46.39 -7.68 -13.52
C LEU A 252 -46.82 -6.34 -14.11
N LEU A 253 -45.88 -5.41 -14.22
CA LEU A 253 -46.09 -4.11 -14.87
C LEU A 253 -45.75 -4.15 -16.35
N GLN A 254 -44.78 -4.99 -16.74
CA GLN A 254 -44.41 -5.23 -18.14
C GLN A 254 -43.98 -6.68 -18.30
N SER A 255 -44.52 -7.36 -19.30
CA SER A 255 -44.02 -8.65 -19.79
C SER A 255 -43.41 -8.42 -21.16
N PHE A 256 -42.09 -8.58 -21.27
CA PHE A 256 -41.40 -8.37 -22.54
C PHE A 256 -41.70 -9.50 -23.53
N THR A 257 -41.89 -9.14 -24.80
CA THR A 257 -42.23 -10.08 -25.88
C THR A 257 -41.11 -10.25 -26.91
N GLY A 258 -40.19 -9.29 -26.98
CA GLY A 258 -39.16 -9.19 -28.00
C GLY A 258 -39.72 -8.77 -29.35
N GLN A 259 -41.04 -8.79 -29.51
CA GLN A 259 -41.75 -8.41 -30.72
C GLN A 259 -41.85 -6.89 -30.80
N GLY A 260 -41.73 -6.35 -32.01
CA GLY A 260 -41.74 -4.90 -32.22
C GLY A 260 -40.55 -4.16 -31.57
N GLY A 261 -39.59 -4.88 -30.98
CA GLY A 261 -38.42 -4.31 -30.30
C GLY A 261 -38.72 -3.70 -28.93
N ASP A 262 -39.72 -4.21 -28.21
CA ASP A 262 -40.11 -3.78 -26.86
C ASP A 262 -39.06 -4.09 -25.78
N GLY A 263 -38.07 -4.96 -26.05
CA GLY A 263 -36.96 -5.26 -25.14
C GLY A 263 -36.94 -6.73 -24.71
N SER A 264 -35.83 -7.21 -24.14
CA SER A 264 -35.71 -8.53 -23.52
C SER A 264 -34.52 -8.63 -22.55
N TYR A 265 -34.61 -9.54 -21.58
CA TYR A 265 -33.60 -9.79 -20.56
C TYR A 265 -33.20 -8.52 -19.78
N PRO A 266 -34.14 -7.88 -19.04
CA PRO A 266 -33.81 -6.76 -18.18
C PRO A 266 -32.87 -7.25 -17.07
N PHE A 267 -31.71 -6.60 -16.97
CA PHE A 267 -30.64 -7.00 -16.05
C PHE A 267 -30.41 -5.96 -14.97
N GLY A 268 -30.33 -4.69 -15.37
CA GLY A 268 -30.17 -3.54 -14.48
C GLY A 268 -31.41 -3.29 -13.60
N GLY A 269 -31.18 -2.57 -12.50
CA GLY A 269 -32.26 -2.06 -11.65
C GLY A 269 -33.07 -0.95 -12.31
N LEU A 270 -34.20 -0.62 -11.69
CA LEU A 270 -35.01 0.52 -12.06
C LEU A 270 -34.62 1.74 -11.24
N ILE A 271 -34.81 2.93 -11.80
CA ILE A 271 -34.89 4.17 -11.02
C ILE A 271 -36.28 4.79 -11.14
N GLU A 272 -36.69 5.49 -10.08
CA GLU A 272 -37.82 6.41 -10.14
C GLU A 272 -37.27 7.80 -10.49
N GLY A 273 -37.70 8.35 -11.63
CA GLY A 273 -37.35 9.71 -12.01
C GLY A 273 -38.07 10.75 -11.16
N VAL A 274 -37.57 11.99 -11.19
CA VAL A 274 -38.24 13.14 -10.52
C VAL A 274 -39.67 13.41 -11.01
N ASP A 275 -40.02 12.88 -12.19
CA ASP A 275 -41.36 12.92 -12.77
C ASP A 275 -42.28 11.78 -12.28
N GLY A 276 -41.80 10.91 -11.40
CA GLY A 276 -42.54 9.79 -10.82
C GLY A 276 -42.69 8.57 -11.73
N LEU A 277 -42.00 8.55 -12.89
CA LEU A 277 -41.97 7.40 -13.79
C LEU A 277 -40.80 6.48 -13.47
N LEU A 278 -40.96 5.20 -13.86
CA LEU A 278 -39.92 4.20 -13.74
C LEU A 278 -39.10 4.15 -15.02
N TYR A 279 -37.78 4.09 -14.88
CA TYR A 279 -36.83 4.01 -15.99
C TYR A 279 -35.95 2.78 -15.83
N GLY A 280 -35.68 2.09 -16.95
CA GLY A 280 -34.89 0.87 -16.93
C GLY A 280 -34.27 0.53 -18.28
N THR A 281 -33.50 -0.55 -18.26
CA THR A 281 -32.78 -1.07 -19.43
C THR A 281 -33.11 -2.53 -19.68
N THR A 282 -33.06 -2.92 -20.94
CA THR A 282 -33.03 -4.32 -21.35
C THR A 282 -31.71 -4.62 -22.03
N SER A 283 -31.06 -5.72 -21.67
CA SER A 283 -29.76 -6.08 -22.25
C SER A 283 -29.86 -6.58 -23.69
N ALA A 284 -31.05 -7.06 -24.10
CA ALA A 284 -31.36 -7.40 -25.48
C ALA A 284 -32.74 -6.86 -25.90
N GLY A 285 -33.15 -7.20 -27.12
CA GLY A 285 -34.31 -6.62 -27.81
C GLY A 285 -33.92 -5.45 -28.72
N GLY A 286 -34.90 -4.72 -29.23
CA GLY A 286 -34.70 -3.80 -30.36
C GLY A 286 -34.51 -4.54 -31.71
N GLN A 287 -34.23 -3.82 -32.80
CA GLN A 287 -34.14 -4.41 -34.15
C GLN A 287 -32.97 -5.38 -34.34
N SER A 288 -31.95 -5.33 -33.47
CA SER A 288 -30.71 -6.10 -33.61
C SER A 288 -30.29 -6.81 -32.31
N GLN A 289 -31.20 -6.97 -31.34
CA GLN A 289 -30.93 -7.58 -30.04
C GLN A 289 -29.85 -6.88 -29.18
N PHE A 290 -29.60 -5.59 -29.43
CA PHE A 290 -28.57 -4.80 -28.74
C PHE A 290 -29.07 -4.09 -27.49
N GLY A 291 -30.35 -4.28 -27.12
CA GLY A 291 -30.92 -3.73 -25.89
C GLY A 291 -31.75 -2.48 -26.12
N THR A 292 -32.42 -2.06 -25.05
CA THR A 292 -33.31 -0.88 -25.05
C THR A 292 -33.20 -0.09 -23.76
N LEU A 293 -33.59 1.19 -23.83
CA LEU A 293 -33.99 1.99 -22.68
C LEU A 293 -35.48 2.20 -22.74
N PHE A 294 -36.16 2.06 -21.61
CA PHE A 294 -37.61 2.23 -21.52
C PHE A 294 -38.02 3.07 -20.32
N LYS A 295 -39.27 3.53 -20.37
CA LYS A 295 -39.99 4.08 -19.22
C LYS A 295 -41.41 3.55 -19.14
N LEU A 296 -41.99 3.58 -17.94
CA LEU A 296 -43.39 3.25 -17.67
C LEU A 296 -43.87 3.89 -16.36
N GLY A 297 -45.18 3.96 -16.18
CA GLY A 297 -45.80 4.32 -14.91
C GLY A 297 -45.65 3.22 -13.85
N LYS A 298 -45.73 3.62 -12.57
CA LYS A 298 -45.73 2.72 -11.40
C LYS A 298 -46.92 1.73 -11.34
N ASP A 299 -47.90 1.92 -12.22
CA ASP A 299 -49.06 1.04 -12.43
C ASP A 299 -48.95 0.20 -13.71
N GLY A 300 -47.86 0.30 -14.48
CA GLY A 300 -47.67 -0.39 -15.75
C GLY A 300 -48.13 0.41 -16.97
N SER A 301 -48.80 1.55 -16.78
CA SER A 301 -49.30 2.36 -17.90
C SER A 301 -48.16 3.07 -18.64
N GLY A 302 -48.42 3.46 -19.89
CA GLY A 302 -47.53 4.37 -20.63
C GLY A 302 -46.15 3.82 -20.99
N TYR A 303 -45.99 2.48 -21.09
CA TYR A 303 -44.74 1.87 -21.55
C TYR A 303 -44.25 2.51 -22.85
N THR A 304 -43.05 3.07 -22.82
CA THR A 304 -42.44 3.77 -23.95
C THR A 304 -40.96 3.44 -24.04
N LEU A 305 -40.48 3.16 -25.25
CA LEU A 305 -39.04 3.06 -25.52
C LEU A 305 -38.44 4.44 -25.67
N LEU A 306 -37.40 4.71 -24.89
CA LEU A 306 -36.61 5.94 -24.97
C LEU A 306 -35.50 5.82 -26.01
N HIS A 307 -34.90 4.62 -26.12
CA HIS A 307 -33.82 4.37 -27.05
C HIS A 307 -33.76 2.90 -27.44
N ARG A 308 -33.36 2.64 -28.69
CA ARG A 308 -33.07 1.31 -29.22
C ARG A 308 -31.64 1.32 -29.73
N PHE A 309 -30.79 0.47 -29.18
CA PHE A 309 -29.43 0.32 -29.69
C PHE A 309 -29.46 -0.42 -31.03
N ASN A 310 -28.77 0.11 -32.05
CA ASN A 310 -28.94 -0.32 -33.44
C ASN A 310 -27.63 -0.47 -34.25
N THR A 311 -26.45 -0.22 -33.66
CA THR A 311 -25.17 -0.34 -34.38
C THR A 311 -24.05 -0.84 -33.46
N LEU A 312 -23.18 -1.70 -33.98
CA LEU A 312 -21.99 -2.22 -33.29
C LEU A 312 -20.88 -1.15 -33.10
N GLU A 313 -20.67 -0.25 -34.06
CA GLU A 313 -19.40 0.49 -34.13
C GLU A 313 -19.40 1.90 -33.50
N ALA A 314 -20.55 2.48 -33.15
CA ALA A 314 -20.59 3.87 -32.66
C ALA A 314 -21.53 4.18 -31.48
N GLY A 315 -22.56 3.36 -31.25
CA GLY A 315 -23.73 3.68 -30.41
C GLY A 315 -23.78 3.07 -29.01
N GLY A 316 -22.82 2.20 -28.64
CA GLY A 316 -22.92 1.35 -27.46
C GLY A 316 -23.99 0.25 -27.61
N HIS A 317 -23.89 -0.85 -26.88
CA HIS A 317 -24.96 -1.86 -26.77
C HIS A 317 -24.88 -2.71 -25.51
N GLN A 318 -25.96 -3.44 -25.24
CA GLN A 318 -26.19 -4.30 -24.08
C GLN A 318 -26.01 -3.52 -22.76
N PRO A 319 -26.95 -2.59 -22.46
CA PRO A 319 -26.93 -1.81 -21.24
C PRO A 319 -27.29 -2.67 -20.01
N TYR A 320 -26.28 -3.24 -19.36
CA TYR A 320 -26.50 -4.05 -18.16
C TYR A 320 -26.66 -3.23 -16.87
N GLY A 321 -26.06 -2.03 -16.82
CA GLY A 321 -26.07 -1.19 -15.62
C GLY A 321 -27.41 -0.52 -15.33
N GLU A 322 -27.64 -0.23 -14.05
CA GLU A 322 -28.72 0.68 -13.60
C GLU A 322 -28.49 2.09 -14.17
N LEU A 323 -29.57 2.76 -14.59
CA LEU A 323 -29.51 4.17 -14.97
C LEU A 323 -29.32 5.05 -13.74
N PHE A 324 -28.79 6.25 -13.95
CA PHE A 324 -28.69 7.28 -12.92
C PHE A 324 -29.30 8.58 -13.45
N GLN A 325 -30.26 9.17 -12.72
CA GLN A 325 -30.73 10.51 -13.05
C GLN A 325 -29.87 11.55 -12.33
N ALA A 326 -29.09 12.32 -13.09
CA ALA A 326 -28.28 13.40 -12.55
C ALA A 326 -29.15 14.57 -12.06
N ARG A 327 -28.56 15.46 -11.25
CA ARG A 327 -29.24 16.69 -10.78
C ARG A 327 -29.78 17.58 -11.91
N SER A 328 -29.25 17.44 -13.13
CA SER A 328 -29.75 18.13 -14.33
C SER A 328 -31.08 17.59 -14.85
N GLY A 329 -31.56 16.45 -14.33
CA GLY A 329 -32.76 15.75 -14.81
C GLY A 329 -32.50 14.79 -15.98
N LEU A 330 -31.28 14.75 -16.52
CA LEU A 330 -30.89 13.81 -17.58
C LEU A 330 -30.52 12.45 -17.00
N LEU A 331 -30.79 11.41 -17.77
CA LEU A 331 -30.43 10.03 -17.47
C LEU A 331 -29.04 9.73 -18.00
N TYR A 332 -28.21 9.10 -17.19
CA TYR A 332 -26.89 8.61 -17.54
C TYR A 332 -26.85 7.10 -17.38
N GLY A 333 -26.07 6.45 -18.22
CA GLY A 333 -25.91 5.01 -18.18
C GLY A 333 -24.64 4.56 -18.87
N THR A 334 -24.41 3.26 -18.80
CA THR A 334 -23.27 2.60 -19.40
C THR A 334 -23.73 1.50 -20.36
N THR A 335 -22.91 1.23 -21.37
CA THR A 335 -23.06 0.03 -22.21
C THR A 335 -21.84 -0.84 -22.03
N ALA A 336 -22.02 -2.16 -21.92
CA ALA A 336 -20.90 -3.08 -21.75
C ALA A 336 -20.07 -3.24 -23.03
N PHE A 337 -20.71 -2.99 -24.16
CA PHE A 337 -20.13 -3.17 -25.49
C PHE A 337 -20.49 -1.97 -26.39
N GLY A 338 -19.99 -1.98 -27.61
CA GLY A 338 -19.95 -0.88 -28.56
C GLY A 338 -18.87 0.15 -28.22
N GLY A 339 -18.82 1.25 -28.98
CA GLY A 339 -17.72 2.22 -28.86
C GLY A 339 -16.47 1.73 -29.60
N THR A 340 -15.28 2.17 -29.18
CA THR A 340 -14.05 1.74 -29.84
C THR A 340 -13.64 0.35 -29.36
N ASN A 341 -13.32 -0.56 -30.28
CA ASN A 341 -12.93 -1.95 -29.99
C ASN A 341 -13.95 -2.73 -29.12
N ASP A 342 -15.22 -2.32 -29.14
CA ASP A 342 -16.30 -2.97 -28.38
C ASP A 342 -16.16 -2.89 -26.85
N GLN A 343 -15.48 -1.86 -26.33
CA GLN A 343 -15.09 -1.76 -24.90
C GLN A 343 -16.11 -1.01 -24.02
N GLY A 344 -17.26 -0.67 -24.59
CA GLY A 344 -18.35 -0.01 -23.87
C GLY A 344 -18.32 1.51 -23.94
N THR A 345 -19.39 2.12 -23.43
CA THR A 345 -19.60 3.58 -23.46
C THR A 345 -20.20 4.12 -22.17
N VAL A 346 -20.01 5.42 -21.92
CA VAL A 346 -20.86 6.23 -21.04
C VAL A 346 -21.71 7.15 -21.90
N PHE A 347 -23.02 7.14 -21.69
CA PHE A 347 -23.98 7.96 -22.42
C PHE A 347 -24.88 8.78 -21.50
N GLN A 348 -25.52 9.79 -22.08
CA GLN A 348 -26.66 10.49 -21.51
C GLN A 348 -27.88 10.43 -22.45
N ILE A 349 -29.09 10.60 -21.90
CA ILE A 349 -30.34 10.76 -22.63
C ILE A 349 -31.36 11.55 -21.79
N ALA A 350 -32.26 12.29 -22.43
CA ALA A 350 -33.36 12.95 -21.74
C ALA A 350 -34.50 11.96 -21.41
N THR A 351 -35.31 12.27 -20.39
CA THR A 351 -36.45 11.44 -19.95
C THR A 351 -37.60 11.31 -20.97
N ASN A 352 -37.59 12.17 -21.99
CA ASN A 352 -38.47 12.09 -23.15
C ASN A 352 -37.89 11.26 -24.32
N GLY A 353 -36.67 10.73 -24.19
CA GLY A 353 -35.98 9.93 -25.21
C GLY A 353 -35.17 10.73 -26.21
N THR A 354 -35.14 12.07 -26.11
CA THR A 354 -34.30 12.90 -26.99
C THR A 354 -32.87 13.00 -26.44
N SER A 355 -31.97 13.57 -27.25
CA SER A 355 -30.62 13.95 -26.80
C SER A 355 -29.75 12.78 -26.31
N TYR A 356 -29.83 11.63 -26.98
CA TYR A 356 -28.89 10.54 -26.76
C TYR A 356 -27.48 10.96 -27.20
N ILE A 357 -26.56 11.08 -26.24
CA ILE A 357 -25.18 11.54 -26.48
C ILE A 357 -24.22 10.60 -25.77
N ILE A 358 -23.18 10.17 -26.49
CA ILE A 358 -22.08 9.39 -25.92
C ILE A 358 -20.98 10.33 -25.46
N HIS A 359 -20.70 10.31 -24.17
CA HIS A 359 -19.67 11.15 -23.53
C HIS A 359 -18.31 10.45 -23.46
N ARG A 360 -18.30 9.12 -23.35
CA ARG A 360 -17.07 8.32 -23.36
C ARG A 360 -17.24 7.08 -24.22
N ARG A 361 -16.24 6.85 -25.07
CA ARG A 361 -15.97 5.55 -25.70
C ARG A 361 -14.68 5.01 -25.10
N PHE A 362 -14.78 3.88 -24.41
CA PHE A 362 -13.59 3.21 -23.90
C PHE A 362 -12.79 2.63 -25.07
N GLN A 363 -11.47 2.61 -24.93
CA GLN A 363 -10.54 2.05 -25.90
C GLN A 363 -10.05 0.65 -25.51
N GLY A 364 -10.25 0.27 -24.24
CA GLY A 364 -9.69 -0.94 -23.66
C GLY A 364 -8.24 -0.76 -23.21
N GLY A 365 -7.65 -1.84 -22.70
CA GLY A 365 -6.28 -1.86 -22.21
C GLY A 365 -6.09 -1.22 -20.83
N LEU A 366 -4.88 -1.34 -20.29
CA LEU A 366 -4.56 -1.04 -18.89
C LEU A 366 -4.85 0.42 -18.47
N ALA A 367 -4.74 1.36 -19.40
CA ALA A 367 -4.89 2.80 -19.13
C ALA A 367 -6.30 3.36 -19.42
N ASP A 368 -7.27 2.52 -19.80
CA ASP A 368 -8.63 2.98 -20.09
C ASP A 368 -9.71 2.02 -19.60
N GLY A 369 -9.46 0.72 -19.70
CA GLY A 369 -10.38 -0.33 -19.28
C GLY A 369 -11.59 -0.50 -20.17
N ALA A 370 -12.46 -1.43 -19.79
CA ALA A 370 -13.74 -1.68 -20.43
C ALA A 370 -14.85 -1.75 -19.39
N VAL A 371 -15.93 -1.02 -19.64
CA VAL A 371 -17.05 -0.98 -18.70
C VAL A 371 -17.90 -2.22 -18.85
N SER A 372 -18.36 -2.77 -17.72
CA SER A 372 -19.32 -3.85 -17.75
C SER A 372 -20.18 -3.85 -16.48
N TYR A 373 -21.49 -4.05 -16.66
CA TYR A 373 -22.50 -4.30 -15.62
C TYR A 373 -22.80 -3.20 -14.57
N ALA A 374 -21.91 -2.23 -14.35
CA ALA A 374 -22.10 -1.18 -13.33
C ALA A 374 -22.73 0.11 -13.88
N GLY A 375 -23.58 0.75 -13.06
CA GLY A 375 -24.06 2.11 -13.28
C GLY A 375 -23.06 3.18 -12.82
N LEU A 376 -23.52 4.42 -12.74
CA LEU A 376 -22.73 5.57 -12.28
C LEU A 376 -23.28 6.12 -10.95
N ALA A 377 -22.40 6.71 -10.15
CA ALA A 377 -22.76 7.48 -8.96
C ALA A 377 -22.30 8.93 -9.12
N GLN A 378 -23.09 9.89 -8.61
CA GLN A 378 -22.69 11.30 -8.62
C GLN A 378 -22.33 11.78 -7.21
N ASP A 379 -21.19 12.46 -7.09
CA ASP A 379 -20.79 13.10 -5.83
C ASP A 379 -21.40 14.49 -5.61
N ALA A 380 -21.11 15.08 -4.45
CA ALA A 380 -21.60 16.41 -4.09
C ALA A 380 -21.06 17.51 -5.02
N ASP A 381 -19.87 17.32 -5.59
CA ASP A 381 -19.20 18.25 -6.51
C ASP A 381 -19.65 18.05 -7.98
N GLY A 382 -20.57 17.11 -8.21
CA GLY A 382 -21.19 16.82 -9.49
C GLY A 382 -20.39 15.89 -10.40
N TRP A 383 -19.29 15.30 -9.93
CA TRP A 383 -18.54 14.29 -10.70
C TRP A 383 -19.32 12.98 -10.77
N LEU A 384 -19.27 12.34 -11.93
CA LEU A 384 -19.75 10.98 -12.14
C LEU A 384 -18.61 10.01 -11.88
N HIS A 385 -18.90 8.97 -11.10
CA HIS A 385 -17.98 7.91 -10.71
C HIS A 385 -18.48 6.58 -11.24
N GLY A 386 -17.59 5.80 -11.83
CA GLY A 386 -17.91 4.50 -12.40
C GLY A 386 -16.76 3.52 -12.26
N VAL A 387 -17.02 2.28 -12.65
CA VAL A 387 -16.03 1.21 -12.67
C VAL A 387 -15.99 0.53 -14.03
N ALA A 388 -14.80 0.09 -14.41
CA ALA A 388 -14.53 -0.74 -15.57
C ALA A 388 -13.99 -2.09 -15.07
N VAL A 389 -14.52 -3.17 -15.64
CA VAL A 389 -14.24 -4.54 -15.18
C VAL A 389 -12.85 -5.00 -15.61
N THR A 390 -12.38 -4.49 -16.75
CA THR A 390 -11.03 -4.69 -17.28
C THR A 390 -10.31 -3.34 -17.35
N GLY A 391 -9.02 -3.35 -17.66
CA GLY A 391 -8.10 -2.22 -17.47
C GLY A 391 -7.42 -2.24 -16.11
N GLY A 392 -6.78 -1.14 -15.73
CA GLY A 392 -5.98 -1.08 -14.50
C GLY A 392 -4.73 -1.96 -14.58
N SER A 393 -4.16 -2.32 -13.43
CA SER A 393 -2.96 -3.17 -13.39
C SER A 393 -3.35 -4.61 -13.74
N VAL A 394 -2.61 -5.24 -14.66
CA VAL A 394 -2.84 -6.63 -15.11
C VAL A 394 -4.29 -6.95 -15.51
N ASP A 395 -5.00 -5.96 -16.07
CA ASP A 395 -6.38 -6.09 -16.57
C ASP A 395 -7.43 -6.42 -15.50
N SER A 396 -7.15 -6.05 -14.25
CA SER A 396 -7.97 -6.35 -13.06
C SER A 396 -9.12 -5.37 -12.82
N GLY A 397 -9.31 -4.39 -13.69
CA GLY A 397 -10.34 -3.36 -13.62
C GLY A 397 -9.85 -2.03 -13.06
N LEU A 398 -10.67 -0.99 -13.20
CA LEU A 398 -10.39 0.34 -12.67
C LEU A 398 -11.66 1.04 -12.18
N ALA A 399 -11.47 2.05 -11.34
CA ALA A 399 -12.48 3.08 -11.06
C ALA A 399 -12.07 4.38 -11.76
N PHE A 400 -13.05 5.09 -12.29
CA PHE A 400 -12.85 6.34 -12.99
C PHE A 400 -13.83 7.40 -12.50
N ARG A 401 -13.49 8.66 -12.78
CA ARG A 401 -14.40 9.79 -12.65
C ARG A 401 -14.40 10.65 -13.90
N MET A 402 -15.51 11.34 -14.14
CA MET A 402 -15.67 12.30 -15.24
C MET A 402 -16.72 13.37 -14.91
N ARG A 403 -16.67 14.50 -15.60
CA ARG A 403 -17.75 15.49 -15.55
C ARG A 403 -18.96 14.99 -16.35
N PRO A 404 -20.19 15.44 -16.02
CA PRO A 404 -21.39 15.05 -16.76
C PRO A 404 -21.38 15.41 -18.25
N ASP A 405 -20.54 16.36 -18.67
CA ASP A 405 -20.35 16.75 -20.07
C ASP A 405 -19.30 15.92 -20.82
N GLY A 406 -18.71 14.90 -20.19
CA GLY A 406 -17.64 14.10 -20.78
C GLY A 406 -16.22 14.55 -20.43
N SER A 407 -16.05 15.79 -19.98
CA SER A 407 -14.73 16.36 -19.72
C SER A 407 -14.09 15.83 -18.43
N GLY A 408 -12.78 16.04 -18.29
CA GLY A 408 -12.05 15.75 -17.05
C GLY A 408 -11.98 14.26 -16.68
N TYR A 409 -12.16 13.35 -17.64
CA TYR A 409 -11.99 11.91 -17.40
C TYR A 409 -10.62 11.63 -16.77
N SER A 410 -10.61 10.90 -15.66
CA SER A 410 -9.40 10.45 -14.99
C SER A 410 -9.65 9.13 -14.27
N ILE A 411 -8.66 8.25 -14.28
CA ILE A 411 -8.66 7.04 -13.45
C ILE A 411 -8.45 7.47 -11.99
N SER A 412 -9.38 7.09 -11.11
CA SER A 412 -9.25 7.34 -9.67
C SER A 412 -8.51 6.18 -9.00
N HIS A 413 -8.77 4.94 -9.40
CA HIS A 413 -8.12 3.77 -8.83
C HIS A 413 -7.92 2.67 -9.87
N GLN A 414 -6.78 1.98 -9.83
CA GLN A 414 -6.54 0.79 -10.63
C GLN A 414 -6.57 -0.42 -9.71
N PHE A 415 -7.47 -1.36 -9.98
CA PHE A 415 -7.47 -2.65 -9.30
C PHE A 415 -6.35 -3.51 -9.88
N ALA A 416 -5.92 -4.51 -9.12
CA ALA A 416 -4.76 -5.31 -9.49
C ALA A 416 -4.92 -6.82 -9.27
N GLY A 417 -5.96 -7.28 -8.54
CA GLY A 417 -6.17 -8.68 -8.16
C GLY A 417 -5.14 -9.24 -7.18
N THR A 418 -3.86 -8.93 -7.40
CA THR A 418 -2.79 -9.08 -6.44
C THR A 418 -1.94 -7.81 -6.45
N GLU A 419 -1.51 -7.38 -5.28
CA GLU A 419 -0.40 -6.45 -5.16
C GLU A 419 0.77 -7.25 -4.62
N GLY A 420 1.85 -7.40 -5.38
CA GLY A 420 3.11 -7.81 -4.77
C GLY A 420 3.40 -6.86 -3.61
N GLU A 421 3.62 -7.35 -2.37
CA GLU A 421 4.12 -6.43 -1.35
C GLU A 421 5.38 -5.74 -1.88
N ALA A 422 5.63 -4.53 -1.41
CA ALA A 422 6.91 -3.87 -1.64
C ALA A 422 8.02 -4.87 -1.27
N ALA A 423 8.96 -5.13 -2.18
CA ALA A 423 9.97 -6.17 -2.00
C ALA A 423 11.35 -5.64 -2.35
N SER A 424 12.35 -6.07 -1.59
CA SER A 424 13.74 -5.66 -1.77
C SER A 424 13.87 -4.13 -1.58
N PRO A 425 13.82 -3.60 -0.35
CA PRO A 425 14.07 -2.19 -0.08
C PRO A 425 15.56 -1.86 -0.27
N TYR A 426 15.90 -1.18 -1.37
CA TYR A 426 17.29 -0.85 -1.73
C TYR A 426 17.81 0.44 -1.11
N THR A 427 16.93 1.31 -0.63
CA THR A 427 17.28 2.70 -0.29
C THR A 427 17.03 3.00 1.18
N ALA A 428 17.75 4.00 1.70
CA ALA A 428 17.48 4.51 3.04
C ALA A 428 16.07 5.13 3.10
N LEU A 429 15.41 4.97 4.24
CA LEU A 429 14.17 5.68 4.53
C LEU A 429 14.43 7.20 4.62
N ILE A 430 13.36 7.98 4.60
CA ILE A 430 13.36 9.33 5.13
C ILE A 430 12.30 9.43 6.21
N GLU A 431 12.57 10.25 7.21
CA GLU A 431 11.55 10.68 8.14
C GLU A 431 10.92 12.00 7.64
N GLY A 432 9.62 11.97 7.39
CA GLY A 432 8.85 13.14 7.06
C GLY A 432 8.71 14.12 8.24
N ARG A 433 8.32 15.36 7.94
CA ARG A 433 7.94 16.39 8.95
C ARG A 433 6.77 15.96 9.83
N ASP A 434 5.96 15.01 9.36
CA ASP A 434 4.88 14.35 10.10
C ASP A 434 5.35 13.22 11.04
N GLY A 435 6.64 12.88 11.03
CA GLY A 435 7.22 11.83 11.88
C GLY A 435 6.99 10.41 11.37
N ILE A 436 6.54 10.26 10.13
CA ILE A 436 6.36 8.96 9.46
C ILE A 436 7.60 8.64 8.61
N LEU A 437 7.90 7.36 8.44
CA LEU A 437 8.98 6.89 7.58
C LEU A 437 8.44 6.63 6.16
N TYR A 438 9.18 7.09 5.15
CA TYR A 438 8.89 6.91 3.73
C TYR A 438 10.08 6.23 3.05
N GLY A 439 9.80 5.37 2.08
CA GLY A 439 10.83 4.63 1.37
C GLY A 439 10.38 4.12 0.02
N THR A 440 11.32 3.53 -0.71
CA THR A 440 11.07 2.85 -1.98
C THR A 440 11.53 1.41 -1.93
N THR A 441 10.90 0.57 -2.75
CA THR A 441 11.37 -0.79 -3.01
C THR A 441 11.73 -0.98 -4.47
N PHE A 442 12.75 -1.78 -4.71
CA PHE A 442 13.27 -2.08 -6.04
C PHE A 442 12.34 -3.01 -6.82
N GLN A 443 11.71 -3.93 -6.10
CA GLN A 443 10.78 -4.93 -6.60
C GLN A 443 9.47 -4.85 -5.79
N GLY A 444 8.52 -5.71 -6.14
CA GLY A 444 7.17 -5.65 -5.60
C GLY A 444 6.30 -4.63 -6.31
N GLY A 445 5.10 -4.43 -5.78
CA GLY A 445 4.04 -3.73 -6.50
C GLY A 445 3.45 -4.58 -7.63
N HIS A 446 2.43 -4.06 -8.32
CA HIS A 446 1.61 -4.82 -9.27
C HIS A 446 2.36 -5.38 -10.49
N THR A 447 3.48 -4.79 -10.86
CA THR A 447 4.29 -5.17 -12.03
C THR A 447 5.66 -5.73 -11.65
N ASN A 448 5.92 -5.87 -10.34
CA ASN A 448 7.24 -6.17 -9.78
C ASN A 448 8.34 -5.14 -10.19
N LEU A 449 7.93 -3.93 -10.57
CA LEU A 449 8.82 -2.84 -10.97
C LEU A 449 9.17 -1.87 -9.82
N GLY A 450 8.73 -2.18 -8.59
CA GLY A 450 9.03 -1.40 -7.40
C GLY A 450 7.85 -0.57 -6.89
N THR A 451 8.00 -0.04 -5.68
CA THR A 451 6.96 0.75 -5.02
C THR A 451 7.52 1.96 -4.28
N ILE A 452 6.64 2.88 -3.93
CA ILE A 452 6.83 3.90 -2.90
C ILE A 452 5.91 3.53 -1.74
N PHE A 453 6.40 3.54 -0.51
CA PHE A 453 5.61 3.17 0.65
C PHE A 453 5.83 4.14 1.82
N ARG A 454 4.95 4.03 2.82
CA ARG A 454 5.16 4.63 4.14
C ARG A 454 4.89 3.65 5.26
N VAL A 455 5.46 3.92 6.42
CA VAL A 455 5.31 3.14 7.65
C VAL A 455 5.55 4.00 8.87
N ASN A 456 4.80 3.80 9.94
CA ASN A 456 5.05 4.47 11.21
C ASN A 456 6.34 3.93 11.86
N ARG A 457 6.91 4.68 12.79
CA ARG A 457 8.13 4.29 13.52
C ARG A 457 7.97 3.05 14.41
N ASP A 458 6.74 2.66 14.72
CA ASP A 458 6.40 1.42 15.44
C ASP A 458 6.14 0.23 14.49
N GLY A 459 6.02 0.48 13.18
CA GLY A 459 5.73 -0.54 12.15
C GLY A 459 4.26 -0.58 11.74
N GLY A 460 3.40 0.16 12.43
CA GLY A 460 1.98 0.32 12.11
C GLY A 460 1.73 1.15 10.85
N ASP A 461 0.50 1.11 10.35
CA ASP A 461 0.01 1.94 9.24
C ASP A 461 0.88 1.88 7.96
N TYR A 462 1.49 0.71 7.72
CA TYR A 462 2.20 0.43 6.50
C TYR A 462 1.23 0.45 5.30
N ARG A 463 1.59 1.22 4.27
CA ARG A 463 0.86 1.24 2.99
C ARG A 463 1.78 1.55 1.82
N ILE A 464 1.49 0.93 0.69
CA ILE A 464 2.04 1.34 -0.60
C ILE A 464 1.31 2.63 -1.03
N LEU A 465 2.10 3.65 -1.36
CA LEU A 465 1.63 4.94 -1.86
C LEU A 465 1.56 4.95 -3.39
N HIS A 466 2.43 4.18 -4.05
CA HIS A 466 2.45 4.03 -5.50
C HIS A 466 3.17 2.74 -5.90
N SER A 467 2.62 2.03 -6.88
CA SER A 467 3.22 0.86 -7.54
C SER A 467 3.55 1.24 -8.97
N PHE A 468 4.81 1.13 -9.36
CA PHE A 468 5.26 1.53 -10.70
C PHE A 468 4.67 0.59 -11.78
N SER A 469 4.42 1.12 -12.97
CA SER A 469 3.79 0.41 -14.09
C SER A 469 4.73 0.18 -15.28
N GLY A 470 5.90 0.82 -15.29
CA GLY A 470 6.84 0.80 -16.41
C GLY A 470 6.84 2.14 -17.14
N PRO A 471 5.73 2.59 -17.76
CA PRO A 471 5.66 3.92 -18.36
C PRO A 471 5.95 5.07 -17.39
N ASP A 472 5.52 4.95 -16.14
CA ASP A 472 5.75 5.96 -15.08
C ASP A 472 7.10 5.82 -14.36
N GLY A 473 7.82 4.71 -14.60
CA GLY A 473 9.10 4.40 -13.99
C GLY A 473 9.22 2.91 -13.67
N SER A 474 10.42 2.48 -13.32
CA SER A 474 10.71 1.20 -12.67
C SER A 474 11.99 1.31 -11.86
N GLN A 475 12.14 0.44 -10.86
CA GLN A 475 13.34 0.30 -10.04
C GLN A 475 13.78 1.65 -9.43
N PRO A 476 13.03 2.21 -8.46
CA PRO A 476 13.33 3.49 -7.82
C PRO A 476 14.59 3.46 -6.93
N TYR A 477 15.78 3.53 -7.55
CA TYR A 477 17.10 3.47 -6.90
C TYR A 477 17.43 4.67 -6.01
N ALA A 478 16.93 5.86 -6.33
CA ALA A 478 17.31 7.10 -5.64
C ALA A 478 16.65 7.26 -4.26
N GLY A 479 15.61 6.48 -3.98
CA GLY A 479 14.72 6.72 -2.84
C GLY A 479 13.88 7.97 -3.05
N VAL A 480 13.33 8.50 -1.96
CA VAL A 480 12.55 9.76 -1.95
C VAL A 480 13.17 10.79 -1.01
N ILE A 481 12.89 12.07 -1.27
CA ILE A 481 13.07 13.20 -0.36
C ILE A 481 11.72 13.88 -0.11
N GLU A 482 11.56 14.50 1.06
CA GLU A 482 10.44 15.43 1.29
C GLU A 482 10.91 16.83 0.95
N THR A 483 10.26 17.45 -0.03
CA THR A 483 10.57 18.82 -0.46
C THR A 483 9.90 19.87 0.44
N ARG A 484 10.32 21.14 0.33
CA ARG A 484 9.79 22.23 1.17
C ARG A 484 8.28 22.43 1.03
N ASP A 485 7.73 22.16 -0.14
CA ASP A 485 6.29 22.19 -0.46
C ASP A 485 5.50 20.98 0.09
N GLY A 486 6.16 20.03 0.76
CA GLY A 486 5.53 18.92 1.47
C GLY A 486 5.23 17.67 0.63
N PHE A 487 5.66 17.65 -0.63
CA PHE A 487 5.58 16.49 -1.50
C PHE A 487 6.76 15.53 -1.26
N LEU A 488 6.57 14.28 -1.67
CA LEU A 488 7.66 13.34 -1.86
C LEU A 488 8.15 13.43 -3.30
N PHE A 489 9.46 13.52 -3.48
CA PHE A 489 10.13 13.54 -4.78
C PHE A 489 11.14 12.40 -4.87
N GLY A 490 11.23 11.76 -6.02
CA GLY A 490 12.19 10.69 -6.25
C GLY A 490 12.48 10.47 -7.72
N ALA A 491 13.30 9.46 -7.97
CA ALA A 491 13.66 9.04 -9.30
C ALA A 491 13.56 7.53 -9.46
N ALA A 492 13.07 7.10 -10.62
CA ALA A 492 13.03 5.72 -11.07
C ALA A 492 14.13 5.50 -12.12
N GLY A 493 15.05 4.57 -11.89
CA GLY A 493 16.21 4.40 -12.78
C GLY A 493 15.85 3.71 -14.09
N GLY A 494 14.79 2.92 -14.11
CA GLY A 494 14.23 2.31 -15.32
C GLY A 494 12.83 2.83 -15.62
N GLY A 495 12.20 2.24 -16.63
CA GLY A 495 10.90 2.64 -17.12
C GLY A 495 10.96 3.93 -17.95
N GLY A 496 9.80 4.51 -18.22
CA GLY A 496 9.66 5.64 -19.14
C GLY A 496 10.03 5.28 -20.58
N GLN A 497 10.41 6.29 -21.36
CA GLN A 497 10.82 6.09 -22.75
C GLN A 497 12.15 5.34 -22.81
N ARG A 498 12.22 4.28 -23.61
CA ARG A 498 13.44 3.45 -23.81
C ARG A 498 14.04 2.88 -22.52
N ASN A 499 13.27 2.77 -21.45
CA ASN A 499 13.74 2.31 -20.14
C ASN A 499 14.84 3.22 -19.53
N ALA A 500 14.87 4.50 -19.89
CA ALA A 500 15.91 5.44 -19.46
C ALA A 500 15.66 6.07 -18.08
N GLY A 501 14.48 5.86 -17.48
CA GLY A 501 14.12 6.35 -16.16
C GLY A 501 13.15 7.53 -16.14
N THR A 502 12.67 7.87 -14.95
CA THR A 502 11.75 9.00 -14.71
C THR A 502 12.10 9.77 -13.43
N LEU A 503 11.68 11.04 -13.37
CA LEU A 503 11.55 11.80 -12.13
C LEU A 503 10.07 11.92 -11.78
N PHE A 504 9.71 11.72 -10.52
CA PHE A 504 8.32 11.74 -10.09
C PHE A 504 8.15 12.54 -8.80
N ARG A 505 6.89 12.92 -8.54
CA ARG A 505 6.44 13.41 -7.24
C ARG A 505 5.08 12.86 -6.86
N LEU A 506 4.75 12.90 -5.57
CA LEU A 506 3.45 12.53 -5.02
C LEU A 506 3.22 13.15 -3.64
N HIS A 507 1.96 13.24 -3.21
CA HIS A 507 1.65 13.58 -1.83
C HIS A 507 2.01 12.43 -0.88
N LYS A 508 2.25 12.76 0.39
CA LYS A 508 2.55 11.77 1.45
C LYS A 508 1.40 10.80 1.76
N ASP A 509 0.22 11.05 1.23
CA ASP A 509 -0.93 10.15 1.29
C ASP A 509 -1.09 9.25 0.04
N GLY A 510 -0.23 9.40 -0.96
CA GLY A 510 -0.25 8.64 -2.21
C GLY A 510 -1.01 9.33 -3.34
N SER A 511 -1.80 10.36 -3.04
CA SER A 511 -2.52 11.12 -4.06
C SER A 511 -1.58 11.98 -4.92
N GLY A 512 -2.08 12.42 -6.08
CA GLY A 512 -1.39 13.40 -6.92
C GLY A 512 -0.03 12.94 -7.46
N PHE A 513 0.16 11.62 -7.64
CA PHE A 513 1.35 11.10 -8.33
C PHE A 513 1.45 11.69 -9.74
N ALA A 514 2.64 12.20 -10.06
CA ALA A 514 2.93 12.77 -11.38
C ALA A 514 4.38 12.47 -11.78
N VAL A 515 4.56 12.05 -13.03
CA VAL A 515 5.87 12.02 -13.68
C VAL A 515 6.21 13.43 -14.14
N LEU A 516 7.36 13.94 -13.69
CA LEU A 516 7.86 15.28 -14.00
C LEU A 516 8.79 15.30 -15.20
N LYS A 517 9.52 14.20 -15.43
CA LYS A 517 10.43 14.02 -16.56
C LYS A 517 10.53 12.54 -16.91
N HIS A 518 10.42 12.23 -18.19
CA HIS A 518 10.92 10.98 -18.76
C HIS A 518 12.30 11.25 -19.35
N PHE A 519 13.31 10.46 -19.00
CA PHE A 519 14.62 10.54 -19.65
C PHE A 519 14.56 9.92 -21.05
N GLU A 520 15.37 10.43 -21.96
CA GLU A 520 15.47 9.92 -23.34
C GLU A 520 16.70 9.03 -23.54
N GLY A 521 17.62 9.03 -22.57
CA GLY A 521 18.85 8.26 -22.62
C GLY A 521 19.88 8.81 -23.59
N THR A 522 19.92 10.13 -23.74
CA THR A 522 20.86 10.81 -24.63
C THR A 522 21.96 11.52 -23.84
N VAL A 523 23.01 12.00 -24.52
CA VAL A 523 24.02 12.86 -23.87
C VAL A 523 23.46 14.20 -23.36
N GLN A 524 22.23 14.56 -23.77
CA GLN A 524 21.58 15.83 -23.40
C GLN A 524 20.77 15.73 -22.10
N ASP A 525 20.44 14.54 -21.62
CA ASP A 525 19.67 14.35 -20.39
C ASP A 525 20.10 13.14 -19.54
N GLY A 526 20.86 12.21 -20.10
CA GLY A 526 21.34 11.00 -19.42
C GLY A 526 20.27 9.91 -19.31
N MET A 527 20.61 8.84 -18.60
CA MET A 527 19.71 7.72 -18.27
C MET A 527 20.07 7.15 -16.90
N ILE A 528 19.11 6.44 -16.31
CA ILE A 528 19.25 5.78 -15.01
C ILE A 528 19.56 6.82 -13.94
N PRO A 529 18.59 7.69 -13.61
CA PRO A 529 18.72 8.54 -12.43
C PRO A 529 18.85 7.65 -11.18
N PHE A 530 20.00 7.72 -10.53
CA PHE A 530 20.39 6.74 -9.51
C PHE A 530 20.61 7.37 -8.14
N GLY A 531 21.31 8.51 -8.09
CA GLY A 531 21.61 9.19 -6.84
C GLY A 531 20.37 9.81 -6.19
N ARG A 532 20.31 9.77 -4.84
CA ARG A 532 19.27 10.48 -4.08
C ARG A 532 19.25 11.96 -4.49
N LEU A 533 18.05 12.46 -4.78
CA LEU A 533 17.84 13.86 -5.15
C LEU A 533 18.14 14.80 -3.96
N LEU A 534 18.52 16.03 -4.26
CA LEU A 534 18.80 17.08 -3.28
C LEU A 534 17.98 18.32 -3.61
N GLU A 535 17.14 18.77 -2.68
CA GLU A 535 16.61 20.14 -2.74
C GLU A 535 17.61 21.09 -2.06
N ALA A 536 18.28 21.93 -2.83
CA ALA A 536 19.28 22.87 -2.29
C ALA A 536 18.62 24.12 -1.68
N ASP A 537 19.43 25.00 -1.08
CA ASP A 537 18.98 26.28 -0.50
C ASP A 537 18.35 27.27 -1.49
N ASP A 538 18.56 27.11 -2.79
CA ASP A 538 17.92 27.92 -3.84
C ASP A 538 16.55 27.38 -4.29
N GLY A 539 16.08 26.29 -3.67
CA GLY A 539 14.78 25.67 -3.97
C GLY A 539 14.75 24.84 -5.25
N MET A 540 15.90 24.65 -5.92
CA MET A 540 16.01 23.73 -7.06
C MET A 540 16.30 22.31 -6.58
N ILE A 541 15.82 21.33 -7.35
CA ILE A 541 16.13 19.91 -7.17
C ILE A 541 17.34 19.57 -8.03
N TYR A 542 18.32 18.90 -7.45
CA TYR A 542 19.54 18.44 -8.11
C TYR A 542 19.60 16.92 -8.04
N GLY A 543 20.15 16.31 -9.08
CA GLY A 543 20.32 14.86 -9.15
C GLY A 543 21.37 14.45 -10.17
N THR A 544 21.66 13.16 -10.18
CA THR A 544 22.64 12.56 -11.08
C THR A 544 22.08 11.36 -11.82
N THR A 545 22.57 11.13 -13.04
CA THR A 545 22.30 9.93 -13.82
C THR A 545 23.58 9.12 -13.99
N SER A 546 23.49 7.80 -14.08
CA SER A 546 24.68 6.95 -14.17
C SER A 546 25.09 6.56 -15.58
N GLY A 547 24.13 6.36 -16.51
CA GLY A 547 24.40 5.98 -17.89
C GLY A 547 24.81 4.52 -18.11
N ASP A 548 24.00 3.75 -18.84
CA ASP A 548 24.50 2.64 -19.67
C ASP A 548 23.48 2.13 -20.70
N VAL A 549 23.74 2.35 -22.00
CA VAL A 549 24.02 1.29 -23.01
C VAL A 549 24.77 1.93 -24.20
N GLY A 550 25.96 1.44 -24.54
CA GLY A 550 26.30 1.18 -25.94
C GLY A 550 27.22 2.12 -26.72
N THR A 551 28.03 2.99 -26.11
CA THR A 551 29.38 3.35 -26.66
C THR A 551 30.19 4.36 -25.86
N ALA A 552 29.65 5.01 -24.82
CA ALA A 552 30.49 5.74 -23.87
C ALA A 552 29.78 5.97 -22.53
N ASN A 553 30.46 5.57 -21.45
CA ASN A 553 30.01 5.57 -20.06
C ASN A 553 29.70 7.00 -19.55
N TYR A 554 28.52 7.55 -19.87
CA TYR A 554 28.15 8.94 -19.61
C TYR A 554 27.07 9.09 -18.54
N GLY A 555 27.38 9.80 -17.46
CA GLY A 555 26.39 10.28 -16.50
C GLY A 555 26.21 11.79 -16.56
N THR A 556 25.09 12.32 -16.07
CA THR A 556 24.83 13.77 -16.00
C THR A 556 24.63 14.22 -14.57
N LEU A 557 24.95 15.49 -14.32
CA LEU A 557 24.45 16.27 -13.20
C LEU A 557 23.37 17.20 -13.77
N PHE A 558 22.17 17.16 -13.22
CA PHE A 558 21.06 17.99 -13.65
C PHE A 558 20.44 18.76 -12.49
N ARG A 559 19.65 19.78 -12.86
CA ARG A 559 18.72 20.46 -11.96
C ARG A 559 17.35 20.65 -12.59
N LEU A 560 16.33 20.83 -11.77
CA LEU A 560 14.96 21.20 -12.17
C LEU A 560 14.24 21.92 -11.03
N ARG A 561 13.12 22.57 -11.33
CA ARG A 561 12.19 23.07 -10.32
C ARG A 561 11.32 21.93 -9.77
N PRO A 562 10.76 22.06 -8.56
CA PRO A 562 9.81 21.08 -8.01
C PRO A 562 8.56 20.85 -8.87
N ASP A 563 8.17 21.80 -9.72
CA ASP A 563 7.05 21.61 -10.66
C ASP A 563 7.43 20.82 -11.93
N GLY A 564 8.69 20.38 -12.07
CA GLY A 564 9.19 19.70 -13.27
C GLY A 564 9.76 20.63 -14.34
N SER A 565 9.53 21.95 -14.23
CA SER A 565 10.00 22.92 -15.22
C SER A 565 11.49 23.26 -15.04
N ALA A 566 12.05 23.96 -16.03
CA ALA A 566 13.44 24.41 -16.03
C ALA A 566 14.48 23.30 -15.81
N TYR A 567 14.21 22.09 -16.35
CA TYR A 567 15.19 21.02 -16.40
C TYR A 567 16.43 21.47 -17.18
N GLN A 568 17.62 21.26 -16.60
CA GLN A 568 18.89 21.63 -17.20
C GLN A 568 19.99 20.65 -16.78
N VAL A 569 20.75 20.14 -17.75
CA VAL A 569 22.04 19.47 -17.48
C VAL A 569 23.11 20.51 -17.20
N LEU A 570 23.75 20.39 -16.05
CA LEU A 570 24.85 21.26 -15.60
C LEU A 570 26.21 20.71 -16.00
N ARG A 571 26.34 19.38 -16.11
CA ARG A 571 27.56 18.70 -16.51
C ARG A 571 27.30 17.29 -17.02
N THR A 572 28.06 16.90 -18.03
CA THR A 572 28.17 15.52 -18.51
C THR A 572 29.52 14.95 -18.10
N PHE A 573 29.51 13.75 -17.53
CA PHE A 573 30.69 13.03 -17.04
C PHE A 573 31.13 12.02 -18.10
N SER A 574 32.14 12.40 -18.88
CA SER A 574 32.62 11.66 -20.06
C SER A 574 33.92 10.90 -19.92
N GLY A 575 34.55 10.94 -18.73
CA GLY A 575 35.87 10.34 -18.50
C GLY A 575 37.02 11.10 -19.16
N THR A 576 36.72 11.98 -20.13
CA THR A 576 37.70 12.91 -20.71
C THR A 576 37.97 14.07 -19.74
N GLY A 577 39.24 14.41 -19.53
CA GLY A 577 39.64 15.57 -18.72
C GLY A 577 39.65 15.38 -17.19
N GLY A 578 39.71 14.14 -16.68
CA GLY A 578 39.98 13.85 -15.26
C GLY A 578 38.81 14.05 -14.29
N GLY A 579 37.59 14.28 -14.80
CA GLY A 579 36.37 14.46 -14.00
C GLY A 579 35.59 13.17 -13.69
N GLY A 580 36.04 12.02 -14.19
CA GLY A 580 35.42 10.71 -14.01
C GLY A 580 34.13 10.43 -14.80
N THR A 581 33.54 9.27 -14.54
CA THR A 581 32.32 8.73 -15.17
C THR A 581 31.39 8.06 -14.14
N GLN A 582 30.11 7.95 -14.49
CA GLN A 582 29.04 7.33 -13.68
C GLN A 582 28.94 7.89 -12.24
N PRO A 583 28.39 9.10 -12.08
CA PRO A 583 28.11 9.70 -10.77
C PRO A 583 26.90 9.02 -10.10
N PHE A 584 27.07 7.81 -9.57
CA PHE A 584 26.01 7.09 -8.85
C PHE A 584 25.63 7.78 -7.52
N GLY A 585 26.54 8.51 -6.90
CA GLY A 585 26.32 9.14 -5.60
C GLY A 585 25.37 10.33 -5.65
N GLY A 586 24.44 10.41 -4.69
CA GLY A 586 23.68 11.63 -4.44
C GLY A 586 24.59 12.81 -4.07
N LEU A 587 24.08 14.03 -4.23
CA LEU A 587 24.84 15.25 -3.98
C LEU A 587 24.64 15.71 -2.53
N VAL A 588 25.64 16.40 -1.99
CA VAL A 588 25.51 17.16 -0.74
C VAL A 588 25.87 18.62 -0.98
N GLN A 589 25.08 19.52 -0.39
CA GLN A 589 25.39 20.94 -0.38
C GLN A 589 26.34 21.26 0.78
N GLY A 590 27.49 21.85 0.47
CA GLY A 590 28.50 22.28 1.44
C GLY A 590 28.60 23.80 1.61
N PRO A 591 29.62 24.26 2.35
CA PRO A 591 29.85 25.68 2.62
C PRO A 591 29.93 26.52 1.35
N GLY A 592 29.38 27.73 1.37
CA GLY A 592 29.37 28.63 0.21
C GLY A 592 28.43 28.18 -0.93
N GLY A 593 27.57 27.19 -0.68
CA GLY A 593 26.56 26.73 -1.63
C GLY A 593 27.10 25.76 -2.71
N TRP A 594 28.33 25.29 -2.59
CA TRP A 594 28.92 24.31 -3.50
C TRP A 594 28.25 22.94 -3.37
N LEU A 595 28.13 22.24 -4.50
CA LEU A 595 27.67 20.85 -4.54
C LEU A 595 28.86 19.91 -4.60
N TYR A 596 28.80 18.84 -3.83
CA TYR A 596 29.84 17.81 -3.74
C TYR A 596 29.25 16.44 -4.04
N GLY A 597 30.01 15.61 -4.73
CA GLY A 597 29.59 14.26 -5.11
C GLY A 597 30.78 13.38 -5.48
N THR A 598 30.48 12.17 -5.92
CA THR A 598 31.47 11.19 -6.33
C THR A 598 31.19 10.65 -7.72
N THR A 599 32.23 10.20 -8.42
CA THR A 599 32.12 9.37 -9.62
C THR A 599 32.67 7.99 -9.31
N ALA A 600 32.04 6.95 -9.84
CA ALA A 600 32.46 5.58 -9.58
C ALA A 600 33.77 5.20 -10.26
N TYR A 601 34.01 5.80 -11.42
CA TYR A 601 35.21 5.57 -12.22
C TYR A 601 35.81 6.91 -12.64
N ARG A 602 37.10 6.88 -12.95
CA ARG A 602 37.90 7.97 -13.49
C ARG A 602 38.11 7.75 -14.99
N ASP A 603 38.32 6.48 -15.35
CA ASP A 603 38.55 5.92 -16.69
C ASP A 603 38.08 4.43 -16.70
N ALA A 604 38.69 3.54 -17.48
CA ALA A 604 38.37 2.09 -17.48
C ALA A 604 38.86 1.33 -16.22
N THR A 605 39.54 2.01 -15.30
CA THR A 605 39.95 1.49 -13.99
C THR A 605 38.87 1.80 -12.93
N ASN A 606 38.74 0.91 -11.94
CA ASN A 606 37.75 0.98 -10.85
C ASN A 606 37.96 2.12 -9.83
N ASN A 607 38.67 3.15 -10.24
CA ASN A 607 39.18 4.24 -9.44
C ASN A 607 38.26 5.45 -9.67
N GLY A 608 37.48 5.86 -8.68
CA GLY A 608 36.54 6.98 -8.81
C GLY A 608 37.15 8.36 -8.53
N THR A 609 36.30 9.38 -8.42
CA THR A 609 36.71 10.74 -7.97
C THR A 609 35.77 11.31 -6.92
N ILE A 610 36.28 12.25 -6.13
CA ILE A 610 35.48 13.20 -5.34
C ILE A 610 35.51 14.53 -6.09
N PHE A 611 34.37 15.13 -6.37
CA PHE A 611 34.31 16.42 -7.08
C PHE A 611 33.51 17.47 -6.31
N ARG A 612 33.73 18.73 -6.70
CA ARG A 612 32.84 19.86 -6.37
C ARG A 612 32.44 20.62 -7.62
N VAL A 613 31.29 21.29 -7.56
CA VAL A 613 30.75 22.10 -8.66
C VAL A 613 29.77 23.16 -8.12
N GLY A 614 29.71 24.31 -8.79
CA GLY A 614 28.71 25.34 -8.51
C GLY A 614 27.31 24.89 -8.90
N LYS A 615 26.29 25.48 -8.29
CA LYS A 615 24.87 25.18 -8.57
C LYS A 615 24.41 25.57 -10.00
N ASP A 616 25.23 26.34 -10.69
CA ASP A 616 25.09 26.71 -12.10
C ASP A 616 25.97 25.84 -13.04
N GLY A 617 26.71 24.87 -12.50
CA GLY A 617 27.66 24.04 -13.24
C GLY A 617 29.09 24.61 -13.35
N SER A 618 29.31 25.84 -12.89
CA SER A 618 30.62 26.50 -12.97
C SER A 618 31.62 25.95 -11.94
N GLY A 619 32.90 26.22 -12.15
CA GLY A 619 33.95 25.96 -11.16
C GLY A 619 34.15 24.48 -10.80
N PHE A 620 33.79 23.55 -11.70
CA PHE A 620 34.00 22.13 -11.47
C PHE A 620 35.48 21.82 -11.20
N SER A 621 35.74 21.05 -10.14
CA SER A 621 37.09 20.55 -9.85
C SER A 621 37.03 19.20 -9.14
N THR A 622 37.93 18.30 -9.53
CA THR A 622 38.23 17.08 -8.80
C THR A 622 39.01 17.43 -7.53
N LEU A 623 38.50 17.01 -6.37
CA LEU A 623 39.12 17.20 -5.06
C LEU A 623 40.05 16.05 -4.68
N HIS A 624 39.69 14.82 -5.05
CA HIS A 624 40.51 13.63 -4.84
C HIS A 624 40.27 12.63 -5.97
N ALA A 625 41.33 11.94 -6.39
CA ALA A 625 41.26 10.84 -7.35
C ALA A 625 41.71 9.55 -6.66
N PHE A 626 40.84 8.54 -6.65
CA PHE A 626 41.13 7.28 -5.97
C PHE A 626 42.16 6.46 -6.76
N GLY A 627 42.95 5.65 -6.05
CA GLY A 627 43.89 4.69 -6.65
C GLY A 627 45.26 5.25 -7.01
N ASP A 628 45.49 6.55 -6.78
CA ASP A 628 46.82 7.17 -6.90
C ASP A 628 47.72 6.84 -5.70
N ARG A 629 47.13 6.31 -4.61
CA ARG A 629 47.84 5.85 -3.41
C ARG A 629 47.48 4.39 -3.08
N PRO A 630 48.44 3.56 -2.65
CA PRO A 630 48.18 2.15 -2.34
C PRO A 630 47.21 1.95 -1.16
N GLU A 631 47.05 2.97 -0.31
CA GLU A 631 46.10 2.97 0.79
C GLU A 631 44.66 3.35 0.43
N ASP A 632 44.41 3.78 -0.81
CA ASP A 632 43.08 4.17 -1.27
C ASP A 632 42.14 2.98 -1.45
N GLY A 633 40.87 3.27 -1.22
CA GLY A 633 39.80 2.40 -1.69
C GLY A 633 39.46 2.62 -3.17
N THR A 634 38.56 1.78 -3.68
CA THR A 634 38.06 1.81 -5.06
C THR A 634 36.53 1.79 -5.07
N PHE A 635 35.91 2.27 -6.15
CA PHE A 635 34.46 2.42 -6.29
C PHE A 635 33.77 3.25 -5.18
N PRO A 636 33.95 4.57 -5.15
CA PRO A 636 33.21 5.47 -4.26
C PRO A 636 31.77 5.68 -4.78
N PHE A 637 30.93 4.65 -4.73
CA PHE A 637 29.59 4.65 -5.36
C PHE A 637 28.57 5.65 -4.76
N HIS A 638 28.76 6.14 -3.52
CA HIS A 638 27.71 6.93 -2.83
C HIS A 638 28.07 8.38 -2.54
N GLY A 639 26.98 9.13 -2.30
CA GLY A 639 27.01 10.51 -1.88
C GLY A 639 27.74 10.70 -0.56
N LEU A 640 28.32 11.88 -0.43
CA LEU A 640 29.10 12.28 0.73
C LEU A 640 28.17 12.75 1.85
N THR A 641 28.61 12.54 3.08
CA THR A 641 27.96 13.08 4.27
C THR A 641 28.73 14.29 4.75
N LEU A 642 28.12 15.48 4.71
CA LEU A 642 28.68 16.65 5.36
C LEU A 642 28.34 16.56 6.85
N ALA A 643 29.35 16.33 7.70
CA ALA A 643 29.16 16.23 9.13
C ALA A 643 29.31 17.59 9.83
N SER A 644 28.90 17.65 11.09
CA SER A 644 28.91 18.85 11.93
C SER A 644 30.29 19.47 12.17
N ASP A 645 31.38 18.74 11.93
CA ASP A 645 32.76 19.26 12.00
C ASP A 645 33.25 19.87 10.68
N GLY A 646 32.38 19.94 9.66
CA GLY A 646 32.64 20.57 8.37
C GLY A 646 33.42 19.69 7.39
N PHE A 647 33.68 18.43 7.71
CA PHE A 647 34.28 17.46 6.77
C PHE A 647 33.21 16.73 5.97
N LEU A 648 33.59 16.34 4.76
CA LEU A 648 32.85 15.40 3.93
C LEU A 648 33.36 13.99 4.22
N TYR A 649 32.44 13.11 4.57
CA TYR A 649 32.72 11.70 4.85
C TYR A 649 32.12 10.82 3.76
N GLY A 650 32.82 9.74 3.45
CA GLY A 650 32.35 8.77 2.48
C GLY A 650 33.00 7.40 2.66
N THR A 651 32.57 6.47 1.83
CA THR A 651 33.04 5.09 1.82
C THR A 651 33.44 4.68 0.41
N THR A 652 34.32 3.69 0.32
CA THR A 652 34.64 3.00 -0.93
C THR A 652 34.18 1.55 -0.84
N PHE A 653 33.51 1.05 -1.88
CA PHE A 653 32.94 -0.29 -1.86
C PHE A 653 34.02 -1.38 -1.77
N SER A 654 35.17 -1.18 -2.42
CA SER A 654 36.31 -2.10 -2.38
C SER A 654 37.63 -1.34 -2.24
N GLY A 655 38.75 -2.02 -2.47
CA GLY A 655 40.09 -1.46 -2.34
C GLY A 655 40.60 -1.40 -0.90
N GLY A 656 41.67 -0.63 -0.70
CA GLY A 656 42.55 -0.74 0.47
C GLY A 656 43.43 -1.99 0.43
N LEU A 657 44.38 -2.11 1.36
CA LEU A 657 45.34 -3.23 1.45
C LEU A 657 44.70 -4.62 1.52
N THR A 658 43.43 -4.68 1.92
CA THR A 658 42.65 -5.89 2.19
C THR A 658 41.46 -6.06 1.24
N GLN A 659 41.25 -5.17 0.26
CA GLN A 659 40.18 -5.23 -0.76
C GLN A 659 38.72 -5.20 -0.23
N HIS A 660 38.52 -4.87 1.04
CA HIS A 660 37.20 -4.87 1.69
C HIS A 660 36.55 -3.48 1.82
N GLY A 661 37.19 -2.42 1.32
CA GLY A 661 36.68 -1.05 1.35
C GLY A 661 37.29 -0.19 2.46
N THR A 662 37.00 1.11 2.40
CA THR A 662 37.54 2.12 3.32
C THR A 662 36.47 3.11 3.76
N ILE A 663 36.72 3.78 4.89
CA ILE A 663 36.02 5.00 5.31
C ILE A 663 37.01 6.15 5.22
N PHE A 664 36.62 7.25 4.61
CA PHE A 664 37.49 8.41 4.42
C PHE A 664 36.81 9.71 4.84
N ARG A 665 37.62 10.77 4.99
CA ARG A 665 37.16 12.14 5.08
C ARG A 665 38.00 13.08 4.21
N ILE A 666 37.40 14.20 3.82
CA ILE A 666 38.08 15.29 3.11
C ILE A 666 37.47 16.64 3.51
N ARG A 667 38.29 17.71 3.51
CA ARG A 667 37.77 19.07 3.70
C ARG A 667 37.23 19.62 2.36
N PRO A 668 36.07 20.28 2.34
CA PRO A 668 35.46 20.86 1.13
C PRO A 668 36.36 21.84 0.33
N SER A 669 37.42 22.37 0.93
CA SER A 669 38.29 23.42 0.39
C SER A 669 39.75 23.02 0.21
N SER A 670 40.15 21.76 0.46
CA SER A 670 41.54 21.31 0.34
C SER A 670 41.63 19.80 0.06
N ASP A 671 42.71 19.37 -0.59
CA ASP A 671 43.05 17.95 -0.81
C ASP A 671 43.58 17.23 0.47
N ASN A 672 43.00 17.55 1.63
CA ASN A 672 43.35 16.89 2.89
C ASN A 672 42.51 15.61 3.05
N TYR A 673 42.66 14.70 2.08
CA TYR A 673 42.05 13.39 2.09
C TYR A 673 42.73 12.48 3.12
N GLU A 674 41.92 11.82 3.94
CA GLU A 674 42.38 10.92 5.00
C GLU A 674 41.53 9.64 5.04
N VAL A 675 42.19 8.48 5.07
CA VAL A 675 41.54 7.19 5.33
C VAL A 675 41.44 6.96 6.84
N LEU A 676 40.22 6.89 7.36
CA LEU A 676 39.90 6.75 8.78
C LEU A 676 39.83 5.30 9.23
N HIS A 677 39.37 4.41 8.36
CA HIS A 677 39.25 2.98 8.64
C HIS A 677 39.44 2.16 7.36
N ARG A 678 40.02 0.96 7.50
CA ARG A 678 40.17 -0.02 6.43
C ARG A 678 39.54 -1.32 6.90
N PHE A 679 38.52 -1.78 6.18
CA PHE A 679 37.82 -3.00 6.53
C PHE A 679 38.72 -4.22 6.35
N ARG A 680 38.61 -5.20 7.22
CA ARG A 680 39.37 -6.46 7.18
C ARG A 680 38.51 -7.64 6.76
N GLY A 681 37.20 -7.47 6.72
CA GLY A 681 36.27 -8.53 6.37
C GLY A 681 35.99 -9.49 7.52
N GLY A 682 35.14 -10.48 7.23
CA GLY A 682 34.74 -11.49 8.20
C GLY A 682 34.06 -10.88 9.45
N PRO A 683 34.13 -11.55 10.62
CA PRO A 683 33.42 -11.12 11.83
C PRO A 683 34.02 -9.89 12.51
N VAL A 684 35.18 -9.41 12.05
CA VAL A 684 35.94 -8.34 12.73
C VAL A 684 35.24 -6.99 12.58
N ASP A 685 35.04 -6.56 11.34
CA ASP A 685 34.51 -5.23 11.04
C ASP A 685 33.57 -5.19 9.82
N GLY A 686 33.27 -6.34 9.21
CA GLY A 686 32.46 -6.41 8.00
C GLY A 686 33.27 -6.13 6.72
N SER A 687 32.61 -6.25 5.57
CA SER A 687 33.23 -6.09 4.24
C SER A 687 32.25 -5.40 3.29
N LEU A 688 32.79 -4.68 2.32
CA LEU A 688 31.99 -3.98 1.30
C LEU A 688 31.02 -2.99 1.99
N PRO A 689 31.52 -1.93 2.65
CA PRO A 689 30.67 -0.86 3.14
C PRO A 689 29.73 -0.44 1.99
N SER A 690 28.43 -0.54 2.24
CA SER A 690 27.46 -0.87 1.18
C SER A 690 27.48 0.11 0.00
N ALA A 691 27.37 -0.47 -1.22
CA ALA A 691 27.16 0.19 -2.51
C ALA A 691 25.75 0.81 -2.69
N ASN A 692 25.06 1.09 -1.59
CA ASN A 692 23.78 1.81 -1.41
C ASN A 692 23.72 3.00 -0.43
N ALA A 693 24.73 3.06 0.45
CA ALA A 693 24.58 3.57 1.81
C ALA A 693 25.60 4.65 2.13
N GLY A 694 25.13 5.90 2.24
CA GLY A 694 25.89 6.97 2.87
C GLY A 694 26.06 6.72 4.38
N LEU A 695 27.06 7.39 4.95
CA LEU A 695 27.20 7.47 6.41
C LEU A 695 26.10 8.39 6.96
N VAL A 696 25.77 8.21 8.24
CA VAL A 696 24.91 9.17 8.95
C VAL A 696 25.57 9.55 10.26
N GLU A 697 25.59 10.84 10.55
CA GLU A 697 26.08 11.34 11.83
C GLU A 697 24.98 11.20 12.89
N GLY A 698 25.29 10.50 13.98
CA GLY A 698 24.42 10.38 15.14
C GLY A 698 24.46 11.61 16.04
N LYS A 699 23.47 11.70 16.93
CA LYS A 699 23.39 12.76 17.95
C LYS A 699 24.59 12.74 18.93
N ASP A 700 25.30 11.61 19.00
CA ASP A 700 26.53 11.45 19.78
C ASP A 700 27.79 11.94 19.03
N GLY A 701 27.63 12.48 17.81
CA GLY A 701 28.71 12.98 16.96
C GLY A 701 29.54 11.87 16.29
N ALA A 702 29.13 10.60 16.39
CA ALA A 702 29.77 9.49 15.70
C ALA A 702 29.11 9.21 14.34
N LEU A 703 29.84 8.52 13.47
CA LEU A 703 29.35 8.09 12.16
C LEU A 703 28.84 6.67 12.24
N TYR A 704 27.70 6.43 11.61
CA TYR A 704 27.06 5.13 11.51
C TYR A 704 26.96 4.73 10.05
N GLY A 705 27.16 3.45 9.78
CA GLY A 705 27.06 2.90 8.43
C GLY A 705 26.82 1.40 8.45
N VAL A 706 26.70 0.83 7.26
CA VAL A 706 26.44 -0.59 7.07
C VAL A 706 27.48 -1.23 6.16
N THR A 707 27.75 -2.51 6.36
CA THR A 707 28.50 -3.34 5.42
C THR A 707 27.56 -4.34 4.76
N TYR A 708 27.62 -4.45 3.44
CA TYR A 708 26.78 -5.38 2.67
C TYR A 708 27.12 -6.84 2.99
N SER A 709 28.39 -7.15 3.20
CA SER A 709 28.90 -8.47 3.53
C SER A 709 29.82 -8.43 4.75
N GLY A 710 30.43 -9.57 5.10
CA GLY A 710 31.13 -9.76 6.36
C GLY A 710 30.20 -9.90 7.55
N GLY A 711 30.73 -9.76 8.76
CA GLY A 711 30.06 -10.19 9.98
C GLY A 711 30.12 -11.71 10.19
N VAL A 712 29.53 -12.19 11.29
CA VAL A 712 29.62 -13.61 11.71
C VAL A 712 29.08 -14.59 10.67
N SER A 713 28.07 -14.19 9.89
CA SER A 713 27.44 -15.02 8.85
C SER A 713 27.74 -14.57 7.43
N ASN A 714 28.64 -13.60 7.22
CA ASN A 714 28.88 -12.96 5.92
C ASN A 714 27.63 -12.27 5.30
N LEU A 715 26.67 -11.87 6.13
CA LEU A 715 25.40 -11.24 5.71
C LEU A 715 25.33 -9.74 6.07
N GLY A 716 26.47 -9.14 6.42
CA GLY A 716 26.59 -7.72 6.67
C GLY A 716 26.50 -7.33 8.14
N THR A 717 26.81 -6.06 8.40
CA THR A 717 26.85 -5.48 9.75
C THR A 717 26.35 -4.05 9.76
N VAL A 718 26.01 -3.56 10.95
CA VAL A 718 25.90 -2.11 11.22
C VAL A 718 27.05 -1.73 12.14
N TYR A 719 27.77 -0.67 11.81
CA TYR A 719 28.93 -0.21 12.56
C TYR A 719 28.80 1.25 12.99
N ARG A 720 29.58 1.61 14.00
CA ARG A 720 29.79 2.96 14.51
C ARG A 720 31.28 3.30 14.49
N LEU A 721 31.64 4.51 14.05
CA LEU A 721 33.00 5.02 13.99
C LEU A 721 33.07 6.44 14.58
N ALA A 722 34.12 6.74 15.35
CA ALA A 722 34.39 8.10 15.77
C ALA A 722 34.95 8.94 14.60
N LYS A 723 34.54 10.21 14.46
CA LYS A 723 34.96 11.09 13.35
C LYS A 723 36.46 11.33 13.25
N GLY A 724 37.21 11.10 14.33
CA GLY A 724 38.68 11.15 14.37
C GLY A 724 39.37 9.88 13.86
N GLY A 725 38.63 8.85 13.46
CA GLY A 725 39.16 7.54 13.06
C GLY A 725 39.34 6.57 14.23
N GLY A 726 39.93 5.41 13.94
CA GLY A 726 40.14 4.33 14.91
C GLY A 726 39.31 3.08 14.61
N PRO A 727 39.27 2.09 15.53
CA PRO A 727 38.54 0.85 15.29
C PRO A 727 37.04 1.10 15.22
N VAL A 728 36.38 0.54 14.21
CA VAL A 728 34.91 0.51 14.16
C VAL A 728 34.36 -0.37 15.28
N SER A 729 33.22 0.05 15.83
CA SER A 729 32.43 -0.76 16.77
C SER A 729 31.27 -1.38 16.01
N ILE A 730 31.21 -2.72 15.95
CA ILE A 730 30.06 -3.41 15.37
C ILE A 730 28.90 -3.37 16.35
N LEU A 731 27.77 -2.84 15.89
CA LEU A 731 26.53 -2.73 16.66
C LEU A 731 25.65 -3.96 16.49
N THR A 732 25.62 -4.56 15.29
CA THR A 732 24.89 -5.81 15.03
C THR A 732 25.52 -6.56 13.85
N HIS A 733 25.37 -7.89 13.88
CA HIS A 733 25.63 -8.77 12.75
C HIS A 733 24.32 -9.32 12.23
N PHE A 734 24.11 -9.30 10.92
CA PHE A 734 22.97 -9.99 10.32
C PHE A 734 23.29 -11.48 10.18
N THR A 735 22.32 -12.33 10.51
CA THR A 735 22.49 -13.79 10.54
C THR A 735 21.54 -14.53 9.60
N GLY A 736 20.70 -13.80 8.85
CA GLY A 736 19.79 -14.39 7.86
C GLY A 736 18.58 -15.10 8.47
N ASN A 737 18.39 -15.05 9.80
CA ASN A 737 17.12 -15.46 10.38
C ASN A 737 16.02 -14.46 9.95
N THR A 738 14.81 -14.98 9.75
CA THR A 738 13.68 -14.33 9.05
C THR A 738 13.15 -13.05 9.68
N ARG A 739 13.77 -12.53 10.74
CA ARG A 739 13.27 -11.40 11.52
C ARG A 739 13.90 -10.06 11.13
N ALA A 740 15.22 -9.95 11.01
CA ALA A 740 15.86 -8.65 10.69
C ALA A 740 16.36 -8.54 9.23
N GLY A 741 16.20 -9.62 8.45
CA GLY A 741 16.72 -9.72 7.09
C GLY A 741 18.24 -9.92 7.03
N ALA A 742 18.80 -9.74 5.83
CA ALA A 742 20.21 -9.93 5.52
C ALA A 742 20.67 -8.92 4.46
N GLN A 743 21.98 -8.67 4.41
CA GLN A 743 22.61 -7.80 3.42
C GLN A 743 22.01 -6.38 3.46
N PRO A 744 22.28 -5.60 4.54
CA PRO A 744 21.85 -4.21 4.61
C PRO A 744 22.46 -3.45 3.42
N TYR A 745 21.59 -2.96 2.55
CA TYR A 745 22.00 -2.30 1.31
C TYR A 745 21.76 -0.79 1.39
N GLY A 746 20.57 -0.36 1.82
CA GLY A 746 20.24 1.06 2.00
C GLY A 746 21.00 1.69 3.17
N GLY A 747 21.20 3.02 3.09
CA GLY A 747 21.73 3.81 4.20
C GLY A 747 20.82 3.82 5.45
N LEU A 748 21.36 4.35 6.54
CA LEU A 748 20.66 4.44 7.82
C LEU A 748 19.94 5.78 7.97
N THR A 749 18.78 5.77 8.63
CA THR A 749 18.02 6.96 9.00
C THR A 749 18.02 7.10 10.51
N ILE A 750 18.57 8.19 11.03
CA ILE A 750 18.45 8.51 12.45
C ILE A 750 17.23 9.39 12.61
N ALA A 751 16.16 8.84 13.19
CA ALA A 751 14.91 9.56 13.37
C ALA A 751 14.99 10.51 14.58
N ARG A 752 13.99 11.38 14.72
CA ARG A 752 13.91 12.38 15.79
C ARG A 752 13.88 11.76 17.18
N ASP A 753 13.36 10.55 17.34
CA ASP A 753 13.41 9.78 18.60
C ASP A 753 14.81 9.26 18.97
N GLY A 754 15.79 9.40 18.07
CA GLY A 754 17.17 8.96 18.28
C GLY A 754 17.42 7.48 17.94
N LEU A 755 16.42 6.76 17.43
CA LEU A 755 16.60 5.41 16.91
C LEU A 755 17.13 5.44 15.48
N ILE A 756 17.81 4.36 15.11
CA ILE A 756 18.43 4.20 13.79
C ILE A 756 17.62 3.16 13.03
N TYR A 757 17.09 3.55 11.87
CA TYR A 757 16.30 2.71 10.99
C TYR A 757 17.11 2.37 9.75
N GLY A 758 16.89 1.19 9.19
CA GLY A 758 17.56 0.76 7.97
C GLY A 758 16.78 -0.31 7.24
N THR A 759 17.33 -0.72 6.10
CA THR A 759 16.71 -1.69 5.20
C THR A 759 17.68 -2.82 4.88
N THR A 760 17.14 -4.02 4.71
CA THR A 760 17.89 -5.20 4.25
C THR A 760 17.35 -5.68 2.91
N HIS A 761 18.26 -5.99 2.00
CA HIS A 761 17.94 -6.42 0.64
C HIS A 761 17.20 -7.77 0.61
N SER A 762 17.67 -8.73 1.40
CA SER A 762 17.13 -10.10 1.44
C SER A 762 16.56 -10.43 2.82
N GLY A 763 15.61 -11.36 2.90
CA GLY A 763 14.83 -11.64 4.11
C GLY A 763 13.96 -12.89 3.96
N ALA A 764 12.87 -13.01 4.74
CA ALA A 764 11.90 -14.11 4.54
C ALA A 764 11.40 -14.10 3.08
N ALA A 765 11.37 -15.28 2.43
CA ALA A 765 11.06 -15.43 1.00
C ALA A 765 11.94 -14.60 0.03
N GLY A 766 13.07 -14.04 0.47
CA GLY A 766 13.94 -13.21 -0.37
C GLY A 766 13.52 -11.73 -0.47
N CYS A 767 12.44 -11.30 0.18
CA CYS A 767 11.84 -9.97 -0.01
C CYS A 767 12.42 -8.83 0.85
N GLY A 768 13.37 -9.11 1.75
CA GLY A 768 13.98 -8.08 2.60
C GLY A 768 13.15 -7.67 3.82
N ALA A 769 13.62 -6.66 4.56
CA ALA A 769 12.98 -6.16 5.77
C ALA A 769 13.34 -4.70 6.06
N LEU A 770 12.50 -4.03 6.84
CA LEU A 770 12.83 -2.79 7.54
C LEU A 770 13.24 -3.16 8.96
N PHE A 771 14.35 -2.62 9.44
CA PHE A 771 14.81 -2.85 10.81
C PHE A 771 14.98 -1.53 11.56
N VAL A 772 14.92 -1.63 12.88
CA VAL A 772 15.29 -0.58 13.81
C VAL A 772 16.37 -1.10 14.75
N LEU A 773 17.44 -0.32 14.92
CA LEU A 773 18.47 -0.54 15.91
C LEU A 773 18.10 0.20 17.18
N GLY A 774 18.08 -0.56 18.27
CA GLY A 774 18.00 -0.01 19.61
C GLY A 774 18.74 -0.91 20.60
N PRO A 775 18.95 -0.44 21.83
CA PRO A 775 19.37 -1.33 22.90
C PRO A 775 18.32 -2.43 23.07
N GLU A 776 18.76 -3.66 23.28
CA GLU A 776 17.85 -4.74 23.66
C GLU A 776 17.05 -4.33 24.89
N ALA A 777 15.73 -4.53 24.82
CA ALA A 777 14.89 -4.24 25.97
C ALA A 777 15.27 -5.22 27.09
N THR A 778 15.92 -4.70 28.12
CA THR A 778 16.48 -5.53 29.18
C THR A 778 15.48 -5.58 30.33
N LEU A 779 15.11 -6.80 30.73
CA LEU A 779 14.38 -7.00 31.97
C LEU A 779 15.36 -6.91 33.14
N ALA A 780 15.11 -5.97 34.05
CA ALA A 780 15.80 -5.85 35.32
C ALA A 780 14.80 -6.07 36.45
N PHE A 781 15.22 -6.75 37.50
CA PHE A 781 14.36 -7.10 38.63
C PHE A 781 14.77 -6.32 39.87
N SER A 782 13.78 -5.78 40.60
CA SER A 782 13.97 -5.32 41.96
C SER A 782 13.11 -6.21 42.87
N PRO A 783 13.70 -7.23 43.51
CA PRO A 783 12.98 -8.17 44.36
C PRO A 783 12.18 -7.46 45.47
N PRO A 784 11.05 -8.04 45.93
CA PRO A 784 10.53 -9.37 45.57
C PRO A 784 9.52 -9.40 44.40
N SER A 785 9.00 -8.26 43.91
CA SER A 785 7.86 -8.25 42.97
C SER A 785 7.94 -7.23 41.83
N ASN A 786 9.00 -6.46 41.68
CA ASN A 786 9.08 -5.42 40.64
C ASN A 786 9.89 -5.86 39.42
N VAL A 787 9.27 -5.74 38.26
CA VAL A 787 9.86 -5.93 36.94
C VAL A 787 10.06 -4.57 36.28
N ARG A 788 11.30 -4.28 35.89
CA ARG A 788 11.67 -3.09 35.14
C ARG A 788 12.00 -3.52 33.72
N LEU A 789 11.34 -2.93 32.74
CA LEU A 789 11.71 -3.09 31.34
C LEU A 789 12.47 -1.83 30.92
N LEU A 790 13.76 -1.97 30.69
CA LEU A 790 14.62 -0.90 30.19
C LEU A 790 14.68 -1.00 28.68
N GLY A 791 14.60 0.10 27.95
CA GLY A 791 14.65 0.07 26.49
C GLY A 791 14.34 1.41 25.86
N PRO A 792 14.17 1.46 24.53
CA PRO A 792 13.89 2.72 23.84
C PRO A 792 12.44 3.18 24.01
N ASN A 793 12.26 4.50 24.09
CA ASN A 793 10.95 5.14 24.30
C ASN A 793 9.93 4.78 23.22
N GLY A 794 8.66 4.72 23.61
CA GLY A 794 7.52 4.52 22.70
C GLY A 794 7.29 3.05 22.32
N ARG A 795 8.19 2.12 22.65
CA ARG A 795 7.96 0.70 22.37
C ARG A 795 6.95 0.08 23.33
N ARG A 796 6.06 -0.73 22.77
CA ARG A 796 5.06 -1.52 23.49
C ARG A 796 5.49 -2.98 23.61
N PHE A 797 5.29 -3.55 24.80
CA PHE A 797 5.63 -4.93 25.11
C PHE A 797 4.53 -5.59 25.95
N SER A 798 4.18 -6.81 25.58
CA SER A 798 3.40 -7.71 26.41
C SER A 798 4.31 -8.37 27.41
N LEU A 799 4.23 -7.96 28.68
CA LEU A 799 4.93 -8.65 29.76
C LEU A 799 4.18 -9.94 30.07
N GLN A 800 4.88 -11.06 29.97
CA GLN A 800 4.32 -12.39 30.21
C GLN A 800 5.11 -13.11 31.30
N THR A 801 4.45 -14.07 31.95
CA THR A 801 5.07 -14.92 32.97
C THR A 801 4.76 -16.40 32.76
N SER A 802 5.64 -17.26 33.26
CA SER A 802 5.42 -18.70 33.40
C SER A 802 6.01 -19.16 34.74
N GLU A 803 5.47 -20.25 35.28
CA GLU A 803 6.03 -20.95 36.45
C GLU A 803 6.83 -22.20 36.01
N ASP A 804 6.71 -22.58 34.73
CA ASP A 804 7.39 -23.73 34.12
C ASP A 804 7.90 -23.36 32.73
N LEU A 805 9.23 -23.37 32.55
CA LEU A 805 9.86 -23.09 31.26
C LEU A 805 9.78 -24.25 30.27
N SER A 806 9.47 -25.46 30.74
CA SER A 806 9.39 -26.66 29.88
C SER A 806 8.09 -26.72 29.06
N ASN A 807 7.07 -25.94 29.44
CA ASN A 807 5.82 -25.81 28.69
C ASN A 807 5.79 -24.54 27.81
N PRO A 808 6.04 -24.63 26.50
CA PRO A 808 6.09 -23.45 25.61
C PRO A 808 4.74 -22.73 25.47
N ASN A 809 3.62 -23.39 25.78
CA ASN A 809 2.27 -22.81 25.75
C ASN A 809 1.82 -22.28 27.13
N GLY A 810 2.65 -22.43 28.18
CA GLY A 810 2.31 -22.05 29.56
C GLY A 810 2.46 -20.57 29.91
N TRP A 811 2.79 -19.71 28.94
CA TRP A 811 3.03 -18.28 29.18
C TRP A 811 1.72 -17.50 29.25
N ARG A 812 1.46 -16.84 30.38
CA ARG A 812 0.31 -15.95 30.60
C ARG A 812 0.71 -14.48 30.49
N SER A 813 -0.16 -13.65 29.90
CA SER A 813 0.04 -12.20 29.86
C SER A 813 -0.25 -11.55 31.21
N LEU A 814 0.60 -10.61 31.62
CA LEU A 814 0.44 -9.81 32.84
C LEU A 814 -0.07 -8.41 32.50
N SER A 815 0.62 -7.70 31.61
CA SER A 815 0.27 -6.33 31.20
C SER A 815 0.93 -5.97 29.88
N GLU A 816 0.34 -5.01 29.18
CA GLU A 816 1.02 -4.27 28.12
C GLU A 816 1.77 -3.09 28.73
N LEU A 817 3.03 -2.90 28.35
CA LEU A 817 3.93 -1.87 28.88
C LEU A 817 4.47 -1.02 27.74
N THR A 818 4.36 0.30 27.88
CA THR A 818 5.03 1.25 26.99
C THR A 818 6.23 1.83 27.71
N ILE A 819 7.40 1.80 27.05
CA ILE A 819 8.61 2.38 27.63
C ILE A 819 8.55 3.91 27.51
N ILE A 820 8.69 4.60 28.64
CA ILE A 820 8.69 6.07 28.74
C ILE A 820 9.97 6.45 29.49
N GLU A 821 10.72 7.42 28.95
CA GLU A 821 12.01 7.87 29.52
C GLU A 821 13.01 6.74 29.82
N GLY A 822 13.05 5.73 28.96
CA GLY A 822 13.99 4.61 29.01
C GLY A 822 13.56 3.46 29.91
N VAL A 823 12.40 3.57 30.58
CA VAL A 823 11.91 2.54 31.51
C VAL A 823 10.39 2.33 31.42
N ALA A 824 9.94 1.10 31.59
CA ALA A 824 8.59 0.76 32.01
C ALA A 824 8.67 -0.05 33.32
N LEU A 825 7.74 0.20 34.23
CA LEU A 825 7.70 -0.45 35.53
C LEU A 825 6.41 -1.28 35.64
N TYR A 826 6.53 -2.49 36.14
CA TYR A 826 5.40 -3.35 36.47
C TYR A 826 5.65 -4.04 37.81
N SER A 827 4.66 -3.99 38.69
CA SER A 827 4.67 -4.76 39.94
C SER A 827 3.81 -6.02 39.73
N ASP A 828 4.39 -7.20 39.95
CA ASP A 828 3.68 -8.48 39.90
C ASP A 828 3.20 -8.89 41.31
N PRO A 829 1.94 -8.58 41.69
CA PRO A 829 1.44 -8.88 43.03
C PRO A 829 1.33 -10.38 43.31
N ALA A 830 1.23 -11.21 42.27
CA ALA A 830 1.09 -12.66 42.41
C ALA A 830 2.46 -13.37 42.53
N ALA A 831 3.58 -12.65 42.44
CA ALA A 831 4.91 -13.20 42.63
C ALA A 831 5.18 -13.64 44.08
N ASN A 832 4.44 -13.09 45.05
CA ASN A 832 4.59 -13.43 46.46
C ASN A 832 4.07 -14.84 46.75
N GLY A 833 4.95 -15.70 47.29
CA GLY A 833 4.58 -17.06 47.72
C GLY A 833 4.77 -18.15 46.67
N ILE A 834 5.32 -17.84 45.50
CA ILE A 834 5.65 -18.82 44.45
C ILE A 834 7.16 -19.11 44.47
N SER A 835 7.53 -20.39 44.38
CA SER A 835 8.93 -20.84 44.50
C SER A 835 9.80 -20.46 43.29
N GLN A 836 9.23 -20.42 42.09
CA GLN A 836 9.90 -19.99 40.86
C GLN A 836 8.92 -19.30 39.92
N ARG A 837 9.33 -18.14 39.38
CA ARG A 837 8.51 -17.35 38.46
C ARG A 837 9.40 -16.72 37.40
N PHE A 838 9.10 -16.98 36.14
CA PHE A 838 9.86 -16.53 34.98
C PHE A 838 9.11 -15.41 34.26
N TYR A 839 9.85 -14.49 33.64
CA TYR A 839 9.29 -13.35 32.93
C TYR A 839 9.89 -13.25 31.53
N ARG A 840 9.08 -12.82 30.56
CA ARG A 840 9.54 -12.40 29.25
C ARG A 840 8.75 -11.18 28.78
N ALA A 841 9.41 -10.28 28.06
CA ALA A 841 8.75 -9.19 27.38
C ALA A 841 8.62 -9.55 25.90
N VAL A 842 7.40 -9.68 25.41
CA VAL A 842 7.11 -9.95 23.99
C VAL A 842 6.80 -8.63 23.33
N TRP A 843 7.63 -8.22 22.37
CA TRP A 843 7.39 -6.99 21.62
C TRP A 843 6.02 -7.05 20.91
N LYS A 844 5.28 -5.94 20.99
CA LYS A 844 4.04 -5.72 20.26
C LYS A 844 4.30 -4.61 19.23
N PRO A 845 4.23 -4.94 17.92
CA PRO A 845 4.32 -3.95 16.85
C PRO A 845 3.25 -2.86 16.98
#